data_AF-A0A9Q9DRT3-F1
#
_entry.id   AF-A0A9Q9DRT3-F1
#
_cell.length_a   1.000
_cell.length_b   1.000
_cell.length_c   1.000
_cell.angle_alpha   90.00
_cell.angle_beta   90.00
_cell.angle_gamma   90.00
#
_symmetry.space_group_name_H-M   'P 1'
#
loop_
_entity.id
_entity.type
_entity.pdbx_description
1 polymer ?
#
loop_
_entity_poly.entity_id
_entity_poly.type
_entity_poly.pdbx_seq_one_letter_code
_entity_poly.pdbx_strand_id
1 'polypeptide(L)'
;MIAIGLEGSANKIGIGIISHPGPNKPPIILANLRHTYNSPPGEGFLPKDTAIHHRTWVVRLIKQAVRQAGVKIEDIDCICYTKGPGMGAPLQSVALAARTISLLWGKPMVGVNHCVGHIEMGRSITRADNPVVLYVSGGNTQVIAYSAQRYRIFGETLDIAIGNCIDRFARTLMIPNDPFPGYNVEQLAKKGKNLVDLPYGVKGMDASFSGILAAADLLARGLDESLPDEKRLKTEDGELVTKADMCFSLQETVFAMLVEITERAMAHVGSQQVLVVGGVGSNLRLQQMMGIMARDRGGNVFATDEMFCIDNGIMIAHAGLLEYGTGVTTKLSDTTCTQRFRTDEVLDLLFQYDFGQLTAQPTTWRILLPILSALVAAVTAAPSSGCHQQIPIDITPGRSVNLTIDSKSGITPREYRLHVPESYNESVPLPLIFSFHGRGKDGKFQEDLSQFSNASYGFKGIVVYPEGVPNKKGTQQWQGDPDALESISDVKFTMELLDRIESSYCIDTSRIYASGKSNGGGFTGVLACSAEATKRIAAFAPVSGAFYLDKDQQPQACNPSRQPVPLMEFHGYRDTTIPYKGGINTRGNANSSDIVTYVNDWARRNGYDPAANTTTYRCSGGKTVTRHSWHDVVVHYNYTNLGHDWPSSFPNGDTQDLLTCEEAEATPIILKWFKTWTI
;
A
#
# COMPACT_ATOMS: atom_id res chain seq x y z
N MET A 1 -23.41 -3.04 3.57
CA MET A 1 -23.38 -1.75 2.85
C MET A 1 -23.76 -1.97 1.39
N ILE A 2 -24.38 -1.00 0.72
CA ILE A 2 -24.75 -1.03 -0.69
C ILE A 2 -24.21 0.24 -1.37
N ALA A 3 -23.54 0.08 -2.50
CA ALA A 3 -23.02 1.20 -3.29
C ALA A 3 -23.56 1.15 -4.72
N ILE A 4 -23.74 2.33 -5.30
CA ILE A 4 -23.94 2.50 -6.75
C ILE A 4 -22.64 3.05 -7.36
N GLY A 5 -22.12 2.40 -8.39
CA GLY A 5 -20.91 2.79 -9.11
C GLY A 5 -21.21 3.25 -10.52
N LEU A 6 -20.66 4.41 -10.89
CA LEU A 6 -20.81 5.00 -12.21
C LEU A 6 -19.46 5.03 -12.94
N GLU A 7 -19.35 4.22 -14.00
CA GLU A 7 -18.18 4.12 -14.88
C GLU A 7 -18.42 4.87 -16.19
N GLY A 8 -17.43 5.66 -16.63
CA GLY A 8 -17.46 6.38 -17.91
C GLY A 8 -16.14 7.05 -18.26
N SER A 9 -15.04 6.31 -18.07
CA SER A 9 -13.68 6.73 -18.44
C SER A 9 -13.45 6.70 -19.95
N ALA A 10 -14.16 5.85 -20.69
CA ALA A 10 -13.91 5.56 -22.10
C ALA A 10 -15.21 5.54 -22.94
N ASN A 11 -15.29 4.68 -23.95
CA ASN A 11 -16.45 4.58 -24.85
C ASN A 11 -17.66 3.86 -24.23
N LYS A 12 -17.55 3.35 -23.02
CA LYS A 12 -18.60 2.60 -22.31
C LYS A 12 -19.07 3.41 -21.11
N ILE A 13 -20.38 3.47 -20.93
CA ILE A 13 -20.99 3.94 -19.69
C ILE A 13 -21.58 2.75 -18.95
N GLY A 14 -21.17 2.57 -17.69
CA GLY A 14 -21.57 1.45 -16.85
C GLY A 14 -22.19 1.93 -15.54
N ILE A 15 -23.28 1.31 -15.11
CA ILE A 15 -23.91 1.57 -13.81
C ILE A 15 -24.07 0.23 -13.08
N GLY A 16 -23.40 0.11 -11.94
CA GLY A 16 -23.41 -1.09 -11.12
C GLY A 16 -23.97 -0.81 -9.73
N ILE A 17 -24.68 -1.77 -9.15
CA ILE A 17 -25.08 -1.73 -7.75
C ILE A 17 -24.58 -3.02 -7.09
N ILE A 18 -23.82 -2.88 -6.01
CA ILE A 18 -23.21 -4.00 -5.29
C ILE A 18 -23.53 -3.90 -3.80
N SER A 19 -23.74 -5.04 -3.15
CA SER A 19 -23.93 -5.17 -1.71
C SER A 19 -22.75 -5.90 -1.09
N HIS A 20 -22.20 -5.35 -0.01
CA HIS A 20 -21.30 -6.03 0.91
C HIS A 20 -22.08 -6.38 2.18
N PRO A 21 -22.54 -7.63 2.33
CA PRO A 21 -23.42 -8.03 3.44
C PRO A 21 -22.70 -8.23 4.78
N GLY A 22 -21.38 -7.99 4.84
CA GLY A 22 -20.58 -8.00 6.06
C GLY A 22 -19.23 -8.70 5.86
N PRO A 23 -18.42 -8.79 6.92
CA PRO A 23 -17.04 -9.26 6.86
C PRO A 23 -16.83 -10.56 6.09
N ASN A 24 -17.48 -11.65 6.50
CA ASN A 24 -17.14 -12.97 5.96
C ASN A 24 -18.07 -13.44 4.85
N LYS A 25 -18.62 -12.52 4.05
CA LYS A 25 -19.56 -12.84 2.98
C LYS A 25 -19.13 -12.20 1.68
N PRO A 26 -19.19 -12.93 0.55
CA PRO A 26 -18.80 -12.38 -0.74
C PRO A 26 -19.69 -11.21 -1.14
N PRO A 27 -19.16 -10.22 -1.88
CA PRO A 27 -19.97 -9.18 -2.50
C PRO A 27 -21.08 -9.77 -3.37
N ILE A 28 -22.26 -9.16 -3.32
CA ILE A 28 -23.43 -9.56 -4.11
C ILE A 28 -23.70 -8.48 -5.15
N ILE A 29 -23.66 -8.85 -6.43
CA ILE A 29 -24.00 -7.95 -7.54
C ILE A 29 -25.52 -7.88 -7.66
N LEU A 30 -26.08 -6.69 -7.48
CA LEU A 30 -27.53 -6.47 -7.57
C LEU A 30 -27.93 -5.96 -8.96
N ALA A 31 -27.08 -5.15 -9.60
CA ALA A 31 -27.23 -4.73 -10.98
C ALA A 31 -25.86 -4.46 -11.63
N ASN A 32 -25.71 -4.76 -12.91
CA ASN A 32 -24.53 -4.43 -13.71
C ASN A 32 -24.95 -4.11 -15.14
N LEU A 33 -25.29 -2.85 -15.39
CA LEU A 33 -25.77 -2.37 -16.69
C LEU A 33 -24.67 -1.62 -17.43
N ARG A 34 -24.66 -1.75 -18.76
CA ARG A 34 -23.67 -1.12 -19.62
C ARG A 34 -24.30 -0.69 -20.94
N HIS A 35 -23.87 0.45 -21.47
CA HIS A 35 -24.10 0.83 -22.85
C HIS A 35 -22.80 1.28 -23.49
N THR A 36 -22.52 0.80 -24.70
CA THR A 36 -21.30 1.11 -25.44
C THR A 36 -21.59 2.13 -26.55
N TYR A 37 -20.69 3.08 -26.76
CA TYR A 37 -20.64 3.92 -27.95
C TYR A 37 -19.78 3.24 -29.02
N ASN A 38 -20.38 2.99 -30.19
CA ASN A 38 -19.74 2.37 -31.33
C ASN A 38 -19.61 3.42 -32.45
N SER A 39 -18.38 3.78 -32.82
CA SER A 39 -18.12 4.61 -34.01
C SER A 39 -18.14 3.74 -35.28
N PRO A 40 -18.42 4.32 -36.47
CA PRO A 40 -18.31 3.62 -37.74
C PRO A 40 -16.92 2.97 -37.94
N PRO A 41 -16.81 1.85 -38.69
CA PRO A 41 -15.52 1.29 -39.08
C PRO A 41 -14.68 2.35 -39.81
N GLY A 42 -13.39 2.43 -39.49
CA GLY A 42 -12.54 3.50 -40.02
C GLY A 42 -12.42 4.71 -39.08
N GLU A 43 -13.21 4.80 -38.00
CA GLU A 43 -13.22 5.95 -37.08
C GLU A 43 -12.83 5.56 -35.65
N GLY A 44 -12.14 6.47 -34.95
CA GLY A 44 -11.83 6.33 -33.52
C GLY A 44 -12.89 6.95 -32.60
N PHE A 45 -12.75 6.75 -31.29
CA PHE A 45 -13.67 7.32 -30.31
C PHE A 45 -13.35 8.79 -30.01
N LEU A 46 -14.19 9.71 -30.50
CA LEU A 46 -14.03 11.14 -30.21
C LEU A 46 -14.56 11.45 -28.80
N PRO A 47 -13.79 12.16 -27.95
CA PRO A 47 -14.22 12.47 -26.58
C PRO A 47 -15.54 13.24 -26.52
N LYS A 48 -15.77 14.15 -27.49
CA LYS A 48 -17.01 14.95 -27.58
C LYS A 48 -18.25 14.06 -27.78
N ASP A 49 -18.18 13.13 -28.72
CA ASP A 49 -19.31 12.30 -29.12
C ASP A 49 -19.60 11.24 -28.06
N THR A 50 -18.54 10.68 -27.48
CA THR A 50 -18.62 9.80 -26.31
C THR A 50 -19.29 10.51 -25.12
N ALA A 51 -18.98 11.78 -24.88
CA ALA A 51 -19.63 12.56 -23.82
C ALA A 51 -21.11 12.86 -24.12
N ILE A 52 -21.50 13.06 -25.39
CA ILE A 52 -22.91 13.20 -25.78
C ILE A 52 -23.66 11.89 -25.51
N HIS A 53 -23.05 10.77 -25.87
CA HIS A 53 -23.58 9.43 -25.58
C HIS A 53 -23.79 9.22 -24.08
N HIS A 54 -22.77 9.48 -23.25
CA HIS A 54 -22.88 9.32 -21.80
C HIS A 54 -23.98 10.20 -21.20
N ARG A 55 -24.06 11.48 -21.59
CA ARG A 55 -25.14 12.40 -21.15
C ARG A 55 -26.54 11.90 -21.54
N THR A 56 -26.67 11.25 -22.69
CA THR A 56 -27.94 10.70 -23.18
C THR A 56 -28.39 9.47 -22.39
N TRP A 57 -27.44 8.64 -21.93
CA TRP A 57 -27.73 7.33 -21.34
C TRP A 57 -27.65 7.28 -19.81
N VAL A 58 -26.84 8.12 -19.16
CA VAL A 58 -26.52 7.99 -17.73
C VAL A 58 -27.77 7.94 -16.84
N VAL A 59 -28.74 8.83 -17.04
CA VAL A 59 -29.97 8.87 -16.23
C VAL A 59 -30.84 7.64 -16.48
N ARG A 60 -30.90 7.15 -17.73
CA ARG A 60 -31.68 5.95 -18.09
C ARG A 60 -31.10 4.72 -17.40
N LEU A 61 -29.78 4.58 -17.44
CA LEU A 61 -29.06 3.46 -16.84
C LEU A 61 -29.15 3.48 -15.31
N ILE A 62 -29.03 4.65 -14.66
CA ILE A 62 -29.23 4.77 -13.21
C ILE A 62 -30.63 4.29 -12.80
N LYS A 63 -31.67 4.79 -13.48
CA LYS A 63 -33.06 4.39 -13.22
C LYS A 63 -33.29 2.90 -13.45
N GLN A 64 -32.67 2.32 -14.48
CA GLN A 64 -32.76 0.89 -14.76
C GLN A 64 -32.01 0.06 -13.72
N ALA A 65 -30.81 0.48 -13.30
CA ALA A 65 -29.99 -0.23 -12.33
C ALA A 65 -30.68 -0.31 -10.97
N VAL A 66 -31.24 0.80 -10.48
CA VAL A 66 -32.01 0.83 -9.22
C VAL A 66 -33.22 -0.10 -9.29
N ARG A 67 -33.96 -0.09 -10.42
CA ARG A 67 -35.10 -1.01 -10.61
C ARG A 67 -34.68 -2.47 -10.65
N GLN A 68 -33.59 -2.80 -11.37
CA GLN A 68 -33.09 -4.17 -11.47
C GLN A 68 -32.56 -4.69 -10.14
N ALA A 69 -31.85 -3.84 -9.38
CA ALA A 69 -31.35 -4.18 -8.06
C ALA A 69 -32.47 -4.39 -7.03
N GLY A 70 -33.67 -3.84 -7.27
CA GLY A 70 -34.81 -3.96 -6.35
C GLY A 70 -34.59 -3.25 -5.02
N VAL A 71 -33.65 -2.31 -4.95
CA VAL A 71 -33.30 -1.55 -3.74
C VAL A 71 -34.03 -0.22 -3.71
N LYS A 72 -34.32 0.27 -2.51
CA LYS A 72 -34.78 1.66 -2.34
C LYS A 72 -33.58 2.59 -2.29
N ILE A 73 -33.79 3.88 -2.56
CA ILE A 73 -32.71 4.88 -2.55
C ILE A 73 -32.12 5.03 -1.14
N GLU A 74 -32.95 4.84 -0.12
CA GLU A 74 -32.56 4.91 1.28
C GLU A 74 -31.54 3.82 1.65
N ASP A 75 -31.61 2.65 0.99
CA ASP A 75 -30.75 1.50 1.22
C ASP A 75 -29.32 1.68 0.64
N ILE A 76 -29.12 2.67 -0.24
CA ILE A 76 -27.80 2.97 -0.83
C ILE A 76 -26.98 3.77 0.19
N ASP A 77 -25.80 3.29 0.56
CA ASP A 77 -24.94 3.96 1.54
C ASP A 77 -24.04 5.03 0.92
N CYS A 78 -23.52 4.78 -0.29
CA CYS A 78 -22.65 5.74 -0.98
C CYS A 78 -22.75 5.66 -2.51
N ILE A 79 -22.28 6.74 -3.15
CA ILE A 79 -22.25 6.91 -4.60
C ILE A 79 -20.79 6.97 -5.07
N CYS A 80 -20.38 5.96 -5.81
CA CYS A 80 -19.04 5.83 -6.34
C CYS A 80 -19.02 6.28 -7.81
N TYR A 81 -17.99 6.99 -8.22
CA TYR A 81 -17.82 7.40 -9.61
C TYR A 81 -16.36 7.32 -10.04
N THR A 82 -16.13 7.10 -11.32
CA THR A 82 -14.78 7.10 -11.87
C THR A 82 -14.21 8.51 -11.86
N LYS A 83 -13.25 8.75 -10.97
CA LYS A 83 -12.49 10.00 -10.91
C LYS A 83 -11.44 10.10 -12.02
N GLY A 84 -10.88 8.96 -12.41
CA GLY A 84 -9.90 8.83 -13.49
C GLY A 84 -9.03 7.57 -13.33
N PRO A 85 -8.06 7.34 -14.23
CA PRO A 85 -7.81 8.12 -15.45
C PRO A 85 -8.89 7.88 -16.54
N GLY A 86 -8.86 8.65 -17.62
CA GLY A 86 -9.82 8.49 -18.72
C GLY A 86 -9.99 9.74 -19.61
N MET A 87 -10.89 9.64 -20.59
CA MET A 87 -11.24 10.75 -21.48
C MET A 87 -11.97 11.86 -20.71
N GLY A 88 -11.47 13.09 -20.80
CA GLY A 88 -11.96 14.20 -19.96
C GLY A 88 -13.45 14.50 -20.09
N ALA A 89 -13.98 14.62 -21.31
CA ALA A 89 -15.39 14.96 -21.51
C ALA A 89 -16.38 13.86 -21.06
N PRO A 90 -16.13 12.57 -21.32
CA PRO A 90 -16.87 11.46 -20.70
C PRO A 90 -16.81 11.46 -19.17
N LEU A 91 -15.62 11.59 -18.58
CA LEU A 91 -15.44 11.63 -17.12
C LEU A 91 -16.24 12.77 -16.48
N GLN A 92 -16.20 13.97 -17.07
CA GLN A 92 -16.99 15.12 -16.61
C GLN A 92 -18.49 14.83 -16.62
N SER A 93 -18.97 14.12 -17.64
CA SER A 93 -20.39 13.76 -17.77
C SER A 93 -20.84 12.84 -16.62
N VAL A 94 -20.00 11.87 -16.26
CA VAL A 94 -20.28 10.94 -15.15
C VAL A 94 -20.13 11.60 -13.79
N ALA A 95 -19.06 12.38 -13.56
CA ALA A 95 -18.86 13.10 -12.31
C ALA A 95 -20.01 14.08 -12.03
N LEU A 96 -20.51 14.78 -13.05
CA LEU A 96 -21.68 15.64 -12.93
C LEU A 96 -22.94 14.86 -12.53
N ALA A 97 -23.21 13.74 -13.21
CA ALA A 97 -24.35 12.89 -12.88
C ALA A 97 -24.28 12.36 -11.45
N ALA A 98 -23.10 11.89 -11.01
CA ALA A 98 -22.85 11.40 -9.65
C ALA A 98 -23.10 12.48 -8.60
N ARG A 99 -22.60 13.71 -8.83
CA ARG A 99 -22.86 14.87 -7.95
C ARG A 99 -24.34 15.20 -7.87
N THR A 100 -25.05 15.16 -9.00
CA THR A 100 -26.49 15.40 -9.03
C THR A 100 -27.25 14.40 -8.19
N ILE A 101 -27.00 13.09 -8.33
CA ILE A 101 -27.68 12.07 -7.53
C ILE A 101 -27.25 12.09 -6.05
N SER A 102 -26.00 12.45 -5.74
CA SER A 102 -25.55 12.64 -4.35
C SER A 102 -26.32 13.74 -3.64
N LEU A 103 -26.48 14.90 -4.29
CA LEU A 103 -27.26 16.02 -3.75
C LEU A 103 -28.76 15.70 -3.65
N LEU A 104 -29.33 15.02 -4.66
CA LEU A 104 -30.75 14.66 -4.66
C LEU A 104 -31.08 13.58 -3.62
N TRP A 105 -30.20 12.62 -3.40
CA TRP A 105 -30.43 11.48 -2.50
C TRP A 105 -29.84 11.68 -1.10
N GLY A 106 -29.08 12.75 -0.88
CA GLY A 106 -28.41 13.02 0.39
C GLY A 106 -27.37 11.96 0.76
N LYS A 107 -26.67 11.39 -0.24
CA LYS A 107 -25.70 10.30 -0.03
C LYS A 107 -24.25 10.76 -0.27
N PRO A 108 -23.28 10.29 0.54
CA PRO A 108 -21.87 10.61 0.37
C PRO A 108 -21.31 10.06 -0.95
N MET A 109 -20.24 10.69 -1.45
CA MET A 109 -19.56 10.30 -2.68
C MET A 109 -18.18 9.72 -2.43
N VAL A 110 -17.74 8.85 -3.32
CA VAL A 110 -16.37 8.31 -3.37
C VAL A 110 -15.85 8.40 -4.80
N GLY A 111 -14.75 9.14 -4.99
CA GLY A 111 -14.06 9.24 -6.28
C GLY A 111 -13.04 8.13 -6.45
N VAL A 112 -13.34 7.17 -7.32
CA VAL A 112 -12.60 5.92 -7.45
C VAL A 112 -11.59 6.00 -8.60
N ASN A 113 -10.40 5.45 -8.39
CA ASN A 113 -9.43 5.23 -9.46
C ASN A 113 -9.86 4.04 -10.33
N HIS A 114 -9.97 4.26 -11.63
CA HIS A 114 -10.41 3.28 -12.61
C HIS A 114 -9.52 2.03 -12.63
N CYS A 115 -8.20 2.20 -12.56
CA CYS A 115 -7.23 1.10 -12.55
C CYS A 115 -7.42 0.24 -11.31
N VAL A 116 -7.55 0.86 -10.13
CA VAL A 116 -7.81 0.17 -8.86
C VAL A 116 -9.15 -0.57 -8.89
N GLY A 117 -10.18 0.02 -9.51
CA GLY A 117 -11.46 -0.65 -9.75
C GLY A 117 -11.31 -2.00 -10.46
N HIS A 118 -10.55 -2.02 -11.56
CA HIS A 118 -10.24 -3.27 -12.29
C HIS A 118 -9.51 -4.29 -11.42
N ILE A 119 -8.49 -3.85 -10.67
CA ILE A 119 -7.68 -4.73 -9.82
C ILE A 119 -8.52 -5.35 -8.72
N GLU A 120 -9.21 -4.55 -7.92
CA GLU A 120 -9.96 -5.02 -6.74
C GLU A 120 -11.13 -5.92 -7.14
N MET A 121 -11.84 -5.57 -8.21
CA MET A 121 -12.87 -6.45 -8.75
C MET A 121 -12.28 -7.78 -9.20
N GLY A 122 -11.16 -7.75 -9.95
CA GLY A 122 -10.46 -8.94 -10.40
C GLY A 122 -10.01 -9.83 -9.25
N ARG A 123 -9.41 -9.26 -8.20
CA ARG A 123 -9.03 -9.98 -6.98
C ARG A 123 -10.24 -10.62 -6.31
N SER A 124 -11.32 -9.85 -6.11
CA SER A 124 -12.52 -10.35 -5.42
C SER A 124 -13.17 -11.55 -6.12
N ILE A 125 -13.32 -11.50 -7.44
CA ILE A 125 -14.01 -12.57 -8.19
C ILE A 125 -13.13 -13.78 -8.46
N THR A 126 -11.83 -13.59 -8.66
CA THR A 126 -10.89 -14.68 -8.93
C THR A 126 -10.29 -15.28 -7.65
N ARG A 127 -10.41 -14.57 -6.52
CA ARG A 127 -9.75 -14.85 -5.25
C ARG A 127 -8.22 -14.84 -5.36
N ALA A 128 -7.69 -14.04 -6.29
CA ALA A 128 -6.27 -13.76 -6.34
C ALA A 128 -5.89 -12.94 -5.09
N ASP A 129 -4.93 -13.45 -4.33
CA ASP A 129 -4.52 -12.90 -3.03
C ASP A 129 -3.59 -11.70 -3.26
N ASN A 130 -2.35 -11.98 -3.66
CA ASN A 130 -1.34 -10.97 -3.96
C ASN A 130 -0.70 -11.19 -5.34
N PRO A 131 -1.47 -10.99 -6.43
CA PRO A 131 -0.98 -11.18 -7.79
C PRO A 131 -0.12 -10.02 -8.28
N VAL A 132 0.81 -10.32 -9.19
CA VAL A 132 1.23 -9.33 -10.18
C VAL A 132 0.08 -9.12 -11.14
N VAL A 133 -0.36 -7.87 -11.30
CA VAL A 133 -1.47 -7.52 -12.17
C VAL A 133 -0.94 -7.06 -13.52
N LEU A 134 -1.36 -7.71 -14.60
CA LEU A 134 -1.28 -7.16 -15.94
C LEU A 134 -2.59 -6.42 -16.25
N TYR A 135 -2.56 -5.09 -16.21
CA TYR A 135 -3.68 -4.24 -16.57
C TYR A 135 -3.56 -3.76 -18.02
N VAL A 136 -4.43 -4.25 -18.88
CA VAL A 136 -4.43 -3.96 -20.32
C VAL A 136 -5.82 -3.55 -20.82
N SER A 137 -5.97 -2.27 -21.14
CA SER A 137 -7.22 -1.68 -21.63
C SER A 137 -6.98 -0.86 -22.91
N GLY A 138 -8.04 -0.23 -23.41
CA GLY A 138 -7.94 0.73 -24.52
C GLY A 138 -6.99 1.89 -24.22
N GLY A 139 -6.93 2.34 -22.96
CA GLY A 139 -6.17 3.51 -22.54
C GLY A 139 -4.95 3.23 -21.66
N ASN A 140 -4.80 2.02 -21.14
CA ASN A 140 -3.73 1.67 -20.20
C ASN A 140 -3.03 0.35 -20.54
N THR A 141 -1.73 0.28 -20.25
CA THR A 141 -0.94 -0.96 -20.30
C THR A 141 0.11 -0.87 -19.21
N GLN A 142 -0.11 -1.59 -18.12
CA GLN A 142 0.69 -1.52 -16.90
C GLN A 142 0.85 -2.90 -16.29
N VAL A 143 2.05 -3.19 -15.79
CA VAL A 143 2.36 -4.30 -14.91
C VAL A 143 2.50 -3.74 -13.51
N ILE A 144 1.58 -4.13 -12.65
CA ILE A 144 1.36 -3.53 -11.34
C ILE A 144 1.54 -4.62 -10.29
N ALA A 145 2.16 -4.32 -9.16
CA ALA A 145 2.11 -5.22 -8.01
C ALA A 145 1.98 -4.42 -6.73
N TYR A 146 1.37 -5.03 -5.72
CA TYR A 146 1.22 -4.40 -4.43
C TYR A 146 2.57 -4.39 -3.69
N SER A 147 3.02 -3.20 -3.33
CA SER A 147 4.27 -3.02 -2.59
C SER A 147 4.21 -1.73 -1.77
N ALA A 148 4.66 -1.80 -0.51
CA ALA A 148 4.67 -0.66 0.40
C ALA A 148 3.32 0.09 0.50
N GLN A 149 2.22 -0.67 0.66
CA GLN A 149 0.84 -0.17 0.79
C GLN A 149 0.27 0.57 -0.42
N ARG A 150 0.86 0.36 -1.60
CA ARG A 150 0.40 0.96 -2.85
C ARG A 150 0.50 -0.04 -3.97
N TYR A 151 -0.35 0.13 -4.97
CA TYR A 151 -0.15 -0.47 -6.28
C TYR A 151 0.99 0.26 -6.99
N ARG A 152 2.16 -0.37 -7.07
CA ARG A 152 3.32 0.16 -7.78
C ARG A 152 3.34 -0.37 -9.21
N ILE A 153 3.69 0.52 -10.14
CA ILE A 153 3.87 0.18 -11.56
C ILE A 153 5.32 -0.28 -11.74
N PHE A 154 5.52 -1.54 -12.08
CA PHE A 154 6.83 -2.13 -12.37
C PHE A 154 7.23 -1.98 -13.83
N GLY A 155 6.23 -1.89 -14.71
CA GLY A 155 6.41 -1.68 -16.13
C GLY A 155 5.17 -1.07 -16.75
N GLU A 156 5.33 -0.20 -17.72
CA GLU A 156 4.19 0.38 -18.44
C GLU A 156 4.49 0.63 -19.91
N THR A 157 3.47 1.05 -20.65
CA THR A 157 3.71 1.52 -22.01
C THR A 157 4.40 2.87 -22.02
N LEU A 158 5.40 3.03 -22.89
CA LEU A 158 6.10 4.30 -23.11
C LEU A 158 5.37 5.23 -24.09
N ASP A 159 4.38 4.73 -24.82
CA ASP A 159 3.69 5.50 -25.88
C ASP A 159 2.16 5.33 -25.87
N ILE A 160 1.61 4.33 -26.56
CA ILE A 160 0.18 4.06 -26.66
C ILE A 160 -0.15 2.75 -25.95
N ALA A 161 -1.29 2.68 -25.28
CA ALA A 161 -1.76 1.42 -24.71
C ALA A 161 -2.03 0.37 -25.78
N ILE A 162 -1.88 -0.91 -25.41
CA ILE A 162 -2.06 -2.05 -26.31
C ILE A 162 -3.47 -2.08 -26.91
N GLY A 163 -4.51 -1.72 -26.15
CA GLY A 163 -5.87 -1.67 -26.68
C GLY A 163 -6.01 -0.62 -27.79
N ASN A 164 -5.42 0.58 -27.62
CA ASN A 164 -5.37 1.59 -28.67
C ASN A 164 -4.53 1.14 -29.88
N CYS A 165 -3.44 0.40 -29.67
CA CYS A 165 -2.66 -0.20 -30.75
C CYS A 165 -3.54 -1.16 -31.59
N ILE A 166 -4.25 -2.07 -30.94
CA ILE A 166 -5.16 -3.03 -31.58
C ILE A 166 -6.32 -2.31 -32.28
N ASP A 167 -6.94 -1.32 -31.63
CA ASP A 167 -8.06 -0.56 -32.20
C ASP A 167 -7.63 0.24 -33.45
N ARG A 168 -6.44 0.87 -33.42
CA ARG A 168 -5.90 1.58 -34.57
C ARG A 168 -5.53 0.64 -35.71
N PHE A 169 -4.98 -0.53 -35.39
CA PHE A 169 -4.69 -1.54 -36.39
C PHE A 169 -5.97 -2.11 -37.02
N ALA A 170 -7.00 -2.37 -36.22
CA ALA A 170 -8.32 -2.78 -36.69
C ALA A 170 -8.90 -1.76 -37.69
N ARG A 171 -8.74 -0.47 -37.38
CA ARG A 171 -9.11 0.63 -38.28
C ARG A 171 -8.36 0.57 -39.61
N THR A 172 -7.05 0.35 -39.60
CA THR A 172 -6.23 0.24 -40.82
C THR A 172 -6.73 -0.87 -41.73
N LEU A 173 -7.18 -1.99 -41.17
CA LEU A 173 -7.71 -3.13 -41.92
C LEU A 173 -9.21 -3.04 -42.23
N MET A 174 -9.88 -1.94 -41.85
CA MET A 174 -11.33 -1.75 -41.95
C MET A 174 -12.12 -2.86 -41.25
N ILE A 175 -11.62 -3.35 -40.12
CA ILE A 175 -12.29 -4.34 -39.26
C ILE A 175 -13.42 -3.62 -38.49
N PRO A 176 -14.61 -4.24 -38.33
CA PRO A 176 -15.74 -3.61 -37.64
C PRO A 176 -15.44 -3.24 -36.18
N ASN A 177 -16.04 -2.14 -35.72
CA ASN A 177 -15.99 -1.71 -34.31
C ASN A 177 -17.07 -2.37 -33.43
N ASP A 178 -17.98 -3.15 -34.00
CA ASP A 178 -19.05 -3.84 -33.27
C ASP A 178 -18.77 -5.35 -33.19
N PRO A 179 -18.84 -6.01 -32.02
CA PRO A 179 -19.17 -5.45 -30.71
C PRO A 179 -18.06 -4.57 -30.10
N PHE A 180 -16.79 -4.83 -30.46
CA PHE A 180 -15.63 -3.98 -30.21
C PHE A 180 -14.42 -4.45 -31.06
N PRO A 181 -13.45 -3.58 -31.39
CA PRO A 181 -12.41 -3.89 -32.37
C PRO A 181 -11.49 -5.05 -31.93
N GLY A 182 -11.06 -5.05 -30.66
CA GLY A 182 -10.19 -6.10 -30.13
C GLY A 182 -10.76 -7.52 -30.26
N TYR A 183 -12.07 -7.70 -30.07
CA TYR A 183 -12.73 -8.99 -30.26
C TYR A 183 -12.70 -9.43 -31.73
N ASN A 184 -12.96 -8.51 -32.66
CA ASN A 184 -12.96 -8.82 -34.08
C ASN A 184 -11.54 -9.13 -34.60
N VAL A 185 -10.52 -8.45 -34.08
CA VAL A 185 -9.10 -8.80 -34.34
C VAL A 185 -8.81 -10.21 -33.83
N GLU A 186 -9.28 -10.58 -32.64
CA GLU A 186 -9.14 -11.95 -32.10
C GLU A 186 -9.84 -13.01 -32.96
N GLN A 187 -11.06 -12.76 -33.43
CA GLN A 187 -11.76 -13.74 -34.28
C GLN A 187 -11.07 -13.91 -35.64
N LEU A 188 -10.45 -12.85 -36.18
CA LEU A 188 -9.67 -12.95 -37.42
C LEU A 188 -8.31 -13.62 -37.19
N ALA A 189 -7.64 -13.33 -36.08
CA ALA A 189 -6.35 -13.94 -35.72
C ALA A 189 -6.44 -15.48 -35.67
N LYS A 190 -7.56 -16.04 -35.21
CA LYS A 190 -7.79 -17.50 -35.21
C LYS A 190 -7.75 -18.17 -36.59
N LYS A 191 -7.88 -17.39 -37.66
CA LYS A 191 -7.83 -17.87 -39.05
C LYS A 191 -6.45 -17.70 -39.69
N GLY A 192 -5.56 -16.93 -39.05
CA GLY A 192 -4.20 -16.72 -39.51
C GLY A 192 -3.36 -17.99 -39.34
N LYS A 193 -2.41 -18.19 -40.24
CA LYS A 193 -1.49 -19.33 -40.26
C LYS A 193 -0.04 -18.92 -40.35
N ASN A 194 0.22 -17.72 -40.87
CA ASN A 194 1.56 -17.23 -41.16
C ASN A 194 1.97 -16.15 -40.16
N LEU A 195 3.15 -16.30 -39.56
CA LEU A 195 3.75 -15.27 -38.72
C LEU A 195 4.53 -14.29 -39.61
N VAL A 196 4.12 -13.03 -39.58
CA VAL A 196 4.77 -11.91 -40.26
C VAL A 196 5.65 -11.18 -39.26
N ASP A 197 6.91 -10.93 -39.64
CA ASP A 197 7.86 -10.26 -38.77
C ASP A 197 7.42 -8.83 -38.45
N LEU A 198 7.36 -8.51 -37.16
CA LEU A 198 6.96 -7.22 -36.62
C LEU A 198 7.98 -6.80 -35.54
N PRO A 199 8.30 -5.50 -35.41
CA PRO A 199 9.26 -5.04 -34.42
C PRO A 199 8.89 -5.46 -33.00
N TYR A 200 9.88 -5.86 -32.21
CA TYR A 200 9.69 -6.26 -30.81
C TYR A 200 10.12 -5.13 -29.86
N GLY A 201 9.16 -4.56 -29.12
CA GLY A 201 9.29 -3.25 -28.48
C GLY A 201 9.51 -3.23 -26.96
N VAL A 202 10.15 -4.25 -26.37
CA VAL A 202 10.39 -4.32 -24.91
C VAL A 202 11.68 -3.59 -24.52
N LYS A 203 11.61 -2.75 -23.48
CA LYS A 203 12.77 -2.07 -22.88
C LYS A 203 12.72 -2.20 -21.36
N GLY A 204 13.55 -3.08 -20.79
CA GLY A 204 13.46 -3.37 -19.36
C GLY A 204 12.10 -3.98 -19.01
N MET A 205 11.33 -3.38 -18.10
CA MET A 205 9.96 -3.83 -17.81
C MET A 205 8.90 -3.05 -18.60
N ASP A 206 9.30 -2.10 -19.44
CA ASP A 206 8.40 -1.26 -20.23
C ASP A 206 8.21 -1.78 -21.65
N ALA A 207 7.12 -1.37 -22.29
CA ALA A 207 6.79 -1.74 -23.67
C ALA A 207 6.46 -0.52 -24.56
N SER A 208 6.81 -0.59 -25.83
CA SER A 208 6.53 0.44 -26.85
C SER A 208 5.77 -0.19 -28.02
N PHE A 209 4.60 0.35 -28.35
CA PHE A 209 3.69 -0.23 -29.35
C PHE A 209 3.57 0.62 -30.62
N SER A 210 3.98 1.90 -30.57
CA SER A 210 3.87 2.82 -31.71
C SER A 210 4.71 2.41 -32.92
N GLY A 211 5.92 1.88 -32.69
CA GLY A 211 6.77 1.36 -33.77
C GLY A 211 6.18 0.11 -34.45
N ILE A 212 5.56 -0.74 -33.65
CA ILE A 212 4.88 -1.97 -34.11
C ILE A 212 3.67 -1.60 -34.96
N LEU A 213 2.85 -0.66 -34.48
CA LEU A 213 1.69 -0.16 -35.21
C LEU A 213 2.10 0.47 -36.55
N ALA A 214 3.16 1.29 -36.57
CA ALA A 214 3.64 1.91 -37.80
C ALA A 214 4.13 0.86 -38.82
N ALA A 215 4.83 -0.18 -38.36
CA ALA A 215 5.27 -1.29 -39.21
C ALA A 215 4.07 -2.09 -39.74
N ALA A 216 3.11 -2.43 -38.87
CA ALA A 216 1.90 -3.13 -39.24
C ALA A 216 1.05 -2.33 -40.24
N ASP A 217 0.95 -1.00 -40.06
CA ASP A 217 0.25 -0.10 -40.98
C ASP A 217 0.93 -0.03 -42.36
N LEU A 218 2.26 -0.07 -42.42
CA LEU A 218 3.00 -0.11 -43.68
C LEU A 218 2.78 -1.44 -44.41
N LEU A 219 2.87 -2.56 -43.69
CA LEU A 219 2.65 -3.90 -44.23
C LEU A 219 1.20 -4.10 -44.70
N ALA A 220 0.22 -3.53 -43.98
CA ALA A 220 -1.18 -3.58 -44.35
C ALA A 220 -1.48 -2.99 -45.74
N ARG A 221 -0.65 -2.04 -46.24
CA ARG A 221 -0.79 -1.51 -47.61
C ARG A 221 -0.54 -2.58 -48.68
N GLY A 222 0.33 -3.54 -48.40
CA GLY A 222 0.60 -4.67 -49.30
C GLY A 222 -0.53 -5.70 -49.36
N LEU A 223 -1.58 -5.55 -48.54
CA LEU A 223 -2.78 -6.40 -48.58
C LEU A 223 -3.84 -5.91 -49.56
N ASP A 224 -3.67 -4.72 -50.14
CA ASP A 224 -4.63 -4.15 -51.08
C ASP A 224 -4.76 -5.05 -52.32
N GLU A 225 -5.96 -5.60 -52.51
CA GLU A 225 -6.29 -6.53 -53.60
C GLU A 225 -6.28 -5.84 -54.97
N SER A 226 -6.27 -4.50 -55.02
CA SER A 226 -6.11 -3.75 -56.27
C SER A 226 -4.67 -3.65 -56.77
N LEU A 227 -3.68 -4.02 -55.95
CA LEU A 227 -2.26 -4.00 -56.33
C LEU A 227 -1.90 -5.22 -57.21
N PRO A 228 -0.95 -5.06 -58.16
CA PRO A 228 -0.37 -6.20 -58.88
C PRO A 228 0.25 -7.23 -57.93
N ASP A 229 0.14 -8.52 -58.25
CA ASP A 229 0.59 -9.65 -57.38
C ASP A 229 2.07 -9.57 -56.97
N GLU A 230 2.92 -8.90 -57.74
CA GLU A 230 4.34 -8.67 -57.44
C GLU A 230 4.58 -7.62 -56.34
N LYS A 231 3.61 -6.73 -56.11
CA LYS A 231 3.65 -5.67 -55.07
C LYS A 231 2.87 -6.04 -53.80
N ARG A 232 2.16 -7.16 -53.83
CA ARG A 232 1.40 -7.67 -52.67
C ARG A 232 2.34 -8.34 -51.67
N LEU A 233 1.99 -8.20 -50.40
CA LEU A 233 2.78 -8.79 -49.31
C LEU A 233 2.71 -10.31 -49.38
N LYS A 234 3.88 -10.96 -49.34
CA LYS A 234 4.02 -12.42 -49.38
C LYS A 234 4.88 -12.91 -48.22
N THR A 235 4.66 -14.16 -47.82
CA THR A 235 5.53 -14.90 -46.91
C THR A 235 6.86 -15.23 -47.60
N GLU A 236 7.84 -15.74 -46.84
CA GLU A 236 9.11 -16.22 -47.41
C GLU A 236 8.90 -17.33 -48.45
N ASP A 237 7.88 -18.17 -48.24
CA ASP A 237 7.48 -19.25 -49.16
C ASP A 237 6.67 -18.75 -50.38
N GLY A 238 6.45 -17.43 -50.49
CA GLY A 238 5.76 -16.81 -51.64
C GLY A 238 4.23 -16.82 -51.56
N GLU A 239 3.64 -17.28 -50.45
CA GLU A 239 2.18 -17.22 -50.24
C GLU A 239 1.72 -15.80 -49.91
N LEU A 240 0.54 -15.41 -50.39
CA LEU A 240 -0.03 -14.10 -50.09
C LEU A 240 -0.41 -13.99 -48.61
N VAL A 241 0.08 -12.94 -47.94
CA VAL A 241 -0.31 -12.64 -46.56
C VAL A 241 -1.74 -12.13 -46.53
N THR A 242 -2.54 -12.62 -45.58
CA THR A 242 -3.94 -12.22 -45.41
C THR A 242 -4.12 -11.24 -44.24
N LYS A 243 -5.29 -10.59 -44.17
CA LYS A 243 -5.69 -9.83 -42.97
C LYS A 243 -5.66 -10.67 -41.70
N ALA A 244 -6.02 -11.96 -41.82
CA ALA A 244 -6.01 -12.89 -40.70
C ALA A 244 -4.59 -13.18 -40.20
N ASP A 245 -3.63 -13.34 -41.12
CA ASP A 245 -2.22 -13.51 -40.78
C ASP A 245 -1.64 -12.28 -40.08
N MET A 246 -2.01 -11.07 -40.53
CA MET A 246 -1.59 -9.84 -39.84
C MET A 246 -2.21 -9.69 -38.44
N CYS A 247 -3.49 -10.05 -38.26
CA CYS A 247 -4.13 -10.09 -36.93
C CYS A 247 -3.46 -11.11 -36.00
N PHE A 248 -3.14 -12.30 -36.52
CA PHE A 248 -2.41 -13.34 -35.80
C PHE A 248 -1.02 -12.84 -35.38
N SER A 249 -0.25 -12.34 -36.34
CA SER A 249 1.12 -11.86 -36.11
C SER A 249 1.17 -10.71 -35.12
N LEU A 250 0.25 -9.75 -35.23
CA LEU A 250 0.17 -8.66 -34.26
C LEU A 250 -0.08 -9.20 -32.85
N GLN A 251 -1.04 -10.12 -32.67
CA GLN A 251 -1.33 -10.70 -31.36
C GLN A 251 -0.15 -11.47 -30.79
N GLU A 252 0.48 -12.34 -31.58
CA GLU A 252 1.64 -13.12 -31.12
C GLU A 252 2.78 -12.20 -30.66
N THR A 253 3.12 -11.19 -31.46
CA THR A 253 4.21 -10.26 -31.13
C THR A 253 3.90 -9.44 -29.88
N VAL A 254 2.76 -8.76 -29.84
CA VAL A 254 2.45 -7.87 -28.72
C VAL A 254 2.12 -8.61 -27.43
N PHE A 255 1.49 -9.78 -27.49
CA PHE A 255 1.20 -10.57 -26.29
C PHE A 255 2.45 -11.25 -25.75
N ALA A 256 3.40 -11.67 -26.60
CA ALA A 256 4.71 -12.13 -26.14
C ALA A 256 5.43 -11.03 -25.35
N MET A 257 5.39 -9.79 -25.82
CA MET A 257 5.93 -8.63 -25.09
C MET A 257 5.29 -8.46 -23.72
N LEU A 258 3.96 -8.56 -23.63
CA LEU A 258 3.22 -8.44 -22.37
C LEU A 258 3.56 -9.57 -21.41
N VAL A 259 3.66 -10.81 -21.90
CA VAL A 259 4.05 -11.97 -21.10
C VAL A 259 5.46 -11.78 -20.54
N GLU A 260 6.40 -11.33 -21.37
CA GLU A 260 7.78 -11.11 -20.96
C GLU A 260 7.91 -10.05 -19.86
N ILE A 261 7.30 -8.86 -20.02
CA ILE A 261 7.38 -7.82 -18.98
C ILE A 261 6.68 -8.24 -17.69
N THR A 262 5.60 -9.04 -17.80
CA THR A 262 4.88 -9.59 -16.64
C THR A 262 5.73 -10.63 -15.92
N GLU A 263 6.39 -11.53 -16.67
CA GLU A 263 7.30 -12.52 -16.10
C GLU A 263 8.48 -11.87 -15.38
N ARG A 264 9.08 -10.83 -15.98
CA ARG A 264 10.16 -10.03 -15.35
C ARG A 264 9.70 -9.45 -14.01
N ALA A 265 8.48 -8.88 -13.96
CA ALA A 265 7.92 -8.34 -12.72
C ALA A 265 7.64 -9.45 -11.69
N MET A 266 7.05 -10.58 -12.10
CA MET A 266 6.82 -11.74 -11.22
C MET A 266 8.11 -12.24 -10.59
N ALA A 267 9.19 -12.35 -11.37
CA ALA A 267 10.51 -12.72 -10.87
C ALA A 267 11.06 -11.68 -9.87
N HIS A 268 10.88 -10.40 -10.16
CA HIS A 268 11.37 -9.31 -9.32
C HIS A 268 10.66 -9.24 -7.95
N VAL A 269 9.34 -9.44 -7.92
CA VAL A 269 8.55 -9.36 -6.67
C VAL A 269 8.42 -10.70 -5.95
N GLY A 270 8.83 -11.80 -6.57
CA GLY A 270 8.71 -13.15 -6.01
C GLY A 270 7.28 -13.68 -5.97
N SER A 271 6.38 -13.21 -6.83
CA SER A 271 4.98 -13.68 -6.88
C SER A 271 4.82 -14.86 -7.83
N GLN A 272 3.95 -15.80 -7.44
CA GLN A 272 3.52 -16.94 -8.26
C GLN A 272 2.11 -16.74 -8.84
N GLN A 273 1.49 -15.59 -8.60
CA GLN A 273 0.14 -15.30 -9.08
C GLN A 273 0.20 -14.15 -10.08
N VAL A 274 -0.48 -14.30 -11.22
CA VAL A 274 -0.70 -13.21 -12.17
C VAL A 274 -2.19 -12.99 -12.36
N LEU A 275 -2.64 -11.75 -12.24
CA LEU A 275 -4.02 -11.34 -12.48
C LEU A 275 -4.09 -10.51 -13.76
N VAL A 276 -4.88 -10.94 -14.74
CA VAL A 276 -5.06 -10.22 -16.01
C VAL A 276 -6.40 -9.48 -15.99
N VAL A 277 -6.35 -8.16 -16.11
CA VAL A 277 -7.53 -7.27 -16.04
C VAL A 277 -7.53 -6.23 -17.16
N GLY A 278 -8.66 -5.55 -17.33
CA GLY A 278 -8.90 -4.62 -18.43
C GLY A 278 -9.45 -5.30 -19.68
N GLY A 279 -10.00 -4.50 -20.60
CA GLY A 279 -10.75 -5.00 -21.75
C GLY A 279 -9.93 -5.92 -22.66
N VAL A 280 -8.64 -5.64 -22.87
CA VAL A 280 -7.75 -6.52 -23.66
C VAL A 280 -7.41 -7.80 -22.87
N GLY A 281 -7.48 -7.75 -21.55
CA GLY A 281 -7.28 -8.90 -20.68
C GLY A 281 -8.32 -10.02 -20.87
N SER A 282 -9.47 -9.72 -21.49
CA SER A 282 -10.47 -10.72 -21.88
C SER A 282 -10.10 -11.56 -23.10
N ASN A 283 -9.01 -11.20 -23.80
CA ASN A 283 -8.55 -11.93 -24.98
C ASN A 283 -8.02 -13.32 -24.58
N LEU A 284 -8.58 -14.37 -25.18
CA LEU A 284 -8.28 -15.75 -24.77
C LEU A 284 -6.86 -16.17 -25.16
N ARG A 285 -6.31 -15.61 -26.24
CA ARG A 285 -4.93 -15.89 -26.65
C ARG A 285 -3.93 -15.32 -25.65
N LEU A 286 -4.12 -14.07 -25.20
CA LEU A 286 -3.31 -13.47 -24.13
C LEU A 286 -3.38 -14.29 -22.84
N GLN A 287 -4.58 -14.67 -22.40
CA GLN A 287 -4.75 -15.50 -21.20
C GLN A 287 -4.08 -16.87 -21.35
N GLN A 288 -4.15 -17.49 -22.53
CA GLN A 288 -3.47 -18.75 -22.82
C GLN A 288 -1.95 -18.62 -22.71
N MET A 289 -1.35 -17.59 -23.33
CA MET A 289 0.09 -17.35 -23.29
C MET A 289 0.56 -17.05 -21.86
N MET A 290 -0.18 -16.23 -21.13
CA MET A 290 0.08 -15.95 -19.71
C MET A 290 -0.01 -17.21 -18.85
N GLY A 291 -0.98 -18.08 -19.12
CA GLY A 291 -1.16 -19.35 -18.42
C GLY A 291 -0.04 -20.36 -18.68
N ILE A 292 0.56 -20.36 -19.87
CA ILE A 292 1.76 -21.17 -20.16
C ILE A 292 2.93 -20.67 -19.30
N MET A 293 3.24 -19.36 -19.38
CA MET A 293 4.33 -18.77 -18.59
C MET A 293 4.14 -18.98 -17.09
N ALA A 294 2.93 -18.73 -16.56
CA ALA A 294 2.65 -18.93 -15.15
C ALA A 294 2.88 -20.38 -14.71
N ARG A 295 2.42 -21.37 -15.50
CA ARG A 295 2.63 -22.81 -15.20
C ARG A 295 4.10 -23.21 -15.21
N ASP A 296 4.88 -22.72 -16.18
CA ASP A 296 6.30 -23.03 -16.29
C ASP A 296 7.09 -22.51 -15.07
N ARG A 297 6.57 -21.49 -14.39
CA ARG A 297 7.08 -20.94 -13.12
C ARG A 297 6.50 -21.58 -11.86
N GLY A 298 5.62 -22.58 -11.98
CA GLY A 298 4.89 -23.17 -10.86
C GLY A 298 3.81 -22.27 -10.26
N GLY A 299 3.35 -21.27 -11.01
CA GLY A 299 2.34 -20.29 -10.60
C GLY A 299 0.97 -20.46 -11.27
N ASN A 300 0.08 -19.50 -11.04
CA ASN A 300 -1.29 -19.50 -11.52
C ASN A 300 -1.66 -18.18 -12.21
N VAL A 301 -2.44 -18.29 -13.29
CA VAL A 301 -3.10 -17.15 -13.94
C VAL A 301 -4.53 -17.02 -13.43
N PHE A 302 -4.90 -15.81 -13.04
CA PHE A 302 -6.24 -15.40 -12.68
C PHE A 302 -6.70 -14.42 -13.75
N ALA A 303 -7.81 -14.73 -14.40
CA ALA A 303 -8.40 -13.87 -15.41
C ALA A 303 -9.92 -14.01 -15.34
N THR A 304 -10.61 -13.03 -15.89
CA THR A 304 -12.06 -12.91 -15.72
C THR A 304 -12.73 -12.83 -17.09
N ASP A 305 -14.00 -13.18 -17.15
CA ASP A 305 -14.77 -13.05 -18.39
C ASP A 305 -15.09 -11.58 -18.70
N GLU A 306 -15.72 -11.35 -19.84
CA GLU A 306 -16.09 -10.03 -20.33
C GLU A 306 -17.03 -9.23 -19.40
N MET A 307 -17.70 -9.89 -18.44
CA MET A 307 -18.59 -9.22 -17.48
C MET A 307 -17.80 -8.32 -16.52
N PHE A 308 -16.56 -8.70 -16.21
CA PHE A 308 -15.72 -8.05 -15.20
C PHE A 308 -14.47 -7.40 -15.79
N CYS A 309 -13.86 -7.99 -16.82
CA CYS A 309 -12.67 -7.44 -17.48
C CYS A 309 -12.96 -6.15 -18.24
N ILE A 310 -14.16 -6.01 -18.82
CA ILE A 310 -14.54 -4.82 -19.58
C ILE A 310 -15.11 -3.77 -18.62
N ASP A 311 -14.81 -2.48 -18.88
CA ASP A 311 -15.30 -1.34 -18.09
C ASP A 311 -16.79 -1.49 -17.73
N ASN A 312 -17.05 -1.47 -16.42
CA ASN A 312 -18.36 -1.73 -15.84
C ASN A 312 -18.55 -0.91 -14.56
N GLY A 313 -19.80 -0.69 -14.15
CA GLY A 313 -20.08 0.12 -12.97
C GLY A 313 -19.84 -0.63 -11.64
N ILE A 314 -19.83 -1.97 -11.65
CA ILE A 314 -19.64 -2.76 -10.42
C ILE A 314 -18.21 -2.67 -9.90
N MET A 315 -17.20 -2.56 -10.76
CA MET A 315 -15.80 -2.42 -10.34
C MET A 315 -15.58 -1.11 -9.58
N ILE A 316 -16.27 -0.05 -10.02
CA ILE A 316 -16.28 1.27 -9.37
C ILE A 316 -17.06 1.22 -8.06
N ALA A 317 -18.22 0.57 -8.05
CA ALA A 317 -19.01 0.39 -6.82
C ALA A 317 -18.23 -0.42 -5.79
N HIS A 318 -17.53 -1.48 -6.21
CA HIS A 318 -16.78 -2.37 -5.33
C HIS A 318 -15.58 -1.67 -4.70
N ALA A 319 -14.68 -1.12 -5.51
CA ALA A 319 -13.52 -0.40 -5.00
C ALA A 319 -13.94 0.82 -4.15
N GLY A 320 -14.96 1.56 -4.59
CA GLY A 320 -15.47 2.69 -3.82
C GLY A 320 -16.14 2.28 -2.50
N LEU A 321 -16.77 1.11 -2.42
CA LEU A 321 -17.35 0.60 -1.17
C LEU A 321 -16.28 0.05 -0.23
N LEU A 322 -15.21 -0.54 -0.76
CA LEU A 322 -14.01 -0.90 -0.01
C LEU A 322 -13.37 0.36 0.60
N GLU A 323 -13.16 1.43 -0.20
CA GLU A 323 -12.65 2.71 0.30
C GLU A 323 -13.58 3.32 1.35
N TYR A 324 -14.89 3.35 1.08
CA TYR A 324 -15.90 3.86 1.99
C TYR A 324 -15.90 3.14 3.34
N GLY A 325 -15.72 1.82 3.34
CA GLY A 325 -15.62 1.00 4.55
C GLY A 325 -14.44 1.36 5.45
N THR A 326 -13.41 2.02 4.90
CA THR A 326 -12.27 2.54 5.67
C THR A 326 -12.47 3.97 6.21
N GLY A 327 -13.64 4.57 5.92
CA GLY A 327 -14.01 5.93 6.29
C GLY A 327 -13.72 6.98 5.21
N VAL A 328 -13.28 6.57 4.02
CA VAL A 328 -12.99 7.50 2.92
C VAL A 328 -14.30 8.03 2.32
N THR A 329 -14.41 9.36 2.25
CA THR A 329 -15.45 10.06 1.50
C THR A 329 -14.84 11.23 0.77
N THR A 330 -15.38 11.57 -0.40
CA THR A 330 -14.95 12.71 -1.20
C THR A 330 -15.89 13.88 -0.95
N LYS A 331 -15.35 14.99 -0.43
CA LYS A 331 -16.12 16.24 -0.26
C LYS A 331 -16.60 16.72 -1.62
N LEU A 332 -17.76 17.37 -1.67
CA LEU A 332 -18.35 17.83 -2.93
C LEU A 332 -17.42 18.77 -3.73
N SER A 333 -16.60 19.59 -3.06
CA SER A 333 -15.57 20.43 -3.69
C SER A 333 -14.49 19.62 -4.42
N ASP A 334 -14.24 18.40 -3.95
CA ASP A 334 -13.12 17.54 -4.36
C ASP A 334 -13.60 16.41 -5.30
N THR A 335 -14.90 16.41 -5.65
CA THR A 335 -15.53 15.51 -6.63
C THR A 335 -15.20 15.91 -8.08
N THR A 336 -13.92 16.19 -8.33
CA THR A 336 -13.37 16.50 -9.65
C THR A 336 -13.11 15.22 -10.44
N CYS A 337 -12.68 15.37 -11.70
CA CYS A 337 -12.15 14.28 -12.51
C CYS A 337 -10.75 14.64 -13.03
N THR A 338 -9.91 13.64 -13.26
CA THR A 338 -8.58 13.80 -13.83
C THR A 338 -8.34 12.78 -14.93
N GLN A 339 -7.71 13.22 -16.02
CA GLN A 339 -7.34 12.35 -17.13
C GLN A 339 -6.14 11.45 -16.79
N ARG A 340 -5.35 11.84 -15.79
CA ARG A 340 -4.05 11.25 -15.46
C ARG A 340 -3.98 10.84 -13.99
N PHE A 341 -5.01 10.15 -13.50
CA PHE A 341 -4.98 9.62 -12.14
C PHE A 341 -4.00 8.45 -12.10
N ARG A 342 -2.85 8.60 -11.44
CA ARG A 342 -1.89 7.50 -11.34
C ARG A 342 -2.39 6.42 -10.39
N THR A 343 -2.08 5.17 -10.69
CA THR A 343 -2.48 4.02 -9.87
C THR A 343 -1.83 4.07 -8.48
N ASP A 344 -0.61 4.60 -8.36
CA ASP A 344 0.15 4.69 -7.10
C ASP A 344 -0.12 5.97 -6.28
N GLU A 345 -0.97 6.87 -6.78
CA GLU A 345 -1.54 7.97 -5.99
C GLU A 345 -2.64 7.50 -5.04
N VAL A 346 -3.20 6.31 -5.28
CA VAL A 346 -4.20 5.70 -4.39
C VAL A 346 -3.48 5.02 -3.25
N LEU A 347 -3.71 5.51 -2.03
CA LEU A 347 -3.31 4.80 -0.83
C LEU A 347 -4.21 3.57 -0.69
N ASP A 348 -3.69 2.42 -1.06
CA ASP A 348 -4.47 1.19 -1.04
C ASP A 348 -4.45 0.58 0.38
N LEU A 349 -5.39 1.07 1.20
CA LEU A 349 -5.74 0.51 2.51
C LEU A 349 -6.50 -0.83 2.40
N LEU A 350 -6.85 -1.28 1.19
CA LEU A 350 -7.77 -2.39 0.94
C LEU A 350 -7.10 -3.76 1.11
N PHE A 351 -5.78 -3.83 0.98
CA PHE A 351 -4.99 -5.04 1.31
C PHE A 351 -5.06 -5.45 2.79
N GLN A 352 -5.52 -4.57 3.69
CA GLN A 352 -5.76 -4.91 5.10
C GLN A 352 -7.17 -5.48 5.35
N TYR A 353 -8.05 -5.44 4.36
CA TYR A 353 -9.43 -5.92 4.42
C TYR A 353 -9.60 -7.29 3.76
N ASP A 354 -8.52 -8.09 3.66
CA ASP A 354 -8.65 -9.46 3.19
C ASP A 354 -9.35 -10.30 4.27
N PHE A 355 -10.60 -10.66 3.96
CA PHE A 355 -11.39 -11.58 4.75
C PHE A 355 -10.79 -12.97 4.68
N GLY A 356 -9.99 -13.26 5.69
CA GLY A 356 -9.21 -14.47 5.93
C GLY A 356 -9.48 -15.67 5.03
N GLN A 357 -8.42 -16.16 4.39
CA GLN A 357 -8.24 -17.60 4.26
C GLN A 357 -6.79 -18.00 4.48
N LEU A 358 -6.65 -18.82 5.53
CA LEU A 358 -5.47 -19.55 5.91
C LEU A 358 -4.89 -20.36 4.74
N THR A 359 -3.57 -20.37 4.72
CA THR A 359 -2.66 -21.29 4.03
C THR A 359 -3.26 -22.65 3.68
N ALA A 360 -3.38 -22.93 2.38
CA ALA A 360 -3.46 -24.28 1.85
C ALA A 360 -2.08 -24.69 1.31
N GLN A 361 -1.41 -25.62 1.98
CA GLN A 361 -0.31 -26.42 1.45
C GLN A 361 -0.58 -27.91 1.80
N PRO A 362 -0.12 -28.85 0.96
CA PRO A 362 -0.87 -30.06 0.67
C PRO A 362 -0.58 -31.25 1.59
N THR A 363 -1.61 -32.10 1.66
CA THR A 363 -1.68 -33.48 2.13
C THR A 363 -0.36 -34.27 2.16
N THR A 364 0.21 -34.44 3.35
CA THR A 364 0.62 -35.69 4.01
C THR A 364 0.94 -35.24 5.44
N TRP A 365 0.34 -35.74 6.51
CA TRP A 365 0.68 -36.97 7.21
C TRP A 365 -0.55 -37.29 8.09
N ARG A 366 -1.21 -38.42 7.82
CA ARG A 366 -2.08 -39.06 8.81
C ARG A 366 -1.18 -39.83 9.78
N ILE A 367 -1.65 -39.94 11.02
CA ILE A 367 -1.09 -40.66 12.19
C ILE A 367 -0.40 -39.72 13.18
N LEU A 368 -1.23 -39.03 13.99
CA LEU A 368 -1.27 -39.11 15.47
C LEU A 368 -2.35 -38.13 16.00
N LEU A 369 -3.47 -38.67 16.48
CA LEU A 369 -4.39 -38.00 17.43
C LEU A 369 -3.66 -37.81 18.79
N PRO A 370 -4.17 -37.04 19.79
CA PRO A 370 -4.94 -35.79 19.81
C PRO A 370 -4.36 -34.82 20.88
N ILE A 371 -3.55 -33.83 20.52
CA ILE A 371 -3.18 -32.74 21.44
C ILE A 371 -3.02 -31.48 20.59
N LEU A 372 -4.05 -30.63 20.56
CA LEU A 372 -3.94 -29.16 20.46
C LEU A 372 -5.36 -28.58 20.38
N SER A 373 -6.12 -28.82 21.45
CA SER A 373 -7.27 -27.97 21.80
C SER A 373 -6.73 -26.83 22.68
N ALA A 374 -5.92 -25.94 22.12
CA ALA A 374 -5.50 -24.72 22.79
C ALA A 374 -4.95 -23.70 21.78
N LEU A 375 -5.59 -22.53 21.76
CA LEU A 375 -5.05 -21.22 21.34
C LEU A 375 -4.83 -20.97 19.83
N VAL A 376 -5.92 -20.67 19.13
CA VAL A 376 -5.96 -19.40 18.38
C VAL A 376 -7.01 -18.55 19.06
N ALA A 377 -6.59 -17.86 20.13
CA ALA A 377 -7.36 -16.72 20.58
C ALA A 377 -7.32 -15.72 19.42
N ALA A 378 -8.47 -15.44 18.81
CA ALA A 378 -8.65 -14.14 18.18
C ALA A 378 -8.22 -13.12 19.23
N VAL A 379 -7.18 -12.33 18.93
CA VAL A 379 -6.71 -11.27 19.84
C VAL A 379 -7.83 -10.24 19.89
N THR A 380 -8.78 -10.46 20.78
CA THR A 380 -9.72 -9.44 21.22
C THR A 380 -8.86 -8.32 21.80
N ALA A 381 -8.96 -7.12 21.23
CA ALA A 381 -8.34 -5.93 21.82
C ALA A 381 -8.59 -5.93 23.33
N ALA A 382 -7.58 -5.62 24.12
CA ALA A 382 -7.66 -5.67 25.58
C ALA A 382 -7.97 -4.25 26.10
N PRO A 383 -9.26 -3.87 26.25
CA PRO A 383 -9.63 -2.50 26.59
C PRO A 383 -9.11 -2.13 27.98
N SER A 384 -8.61 -0.90 28.11
CA SER A 384 -8.26 -0.30 29.39
C SER A 384 -9.50 0.12 30.18
N SER A 385 -9.29 0.45 31.46
CA SER A 385 -10.34 0.97 32.35
C SER A 385 -10.93 2.31 31.92
N GLY A 386 -10.23 3.07 31.07
CA GLY A 386 -10.65 4.36 30.52
C GLY A 386 -11.61 4.23 29.33
N CYS A 387 -11.87 3.02 28.83
CA CYS A 387 -12.91 2.83 27.83
C CYS A 387 -14.29 3.20 28.40
N HIS A 388 -15.10 3.87 27.56
CA HIS A 388 -16.40 4.46 27.87
C HIS A 388 -16.38 5.60 28.89
N GLN A 389 -15.20 6.11 29.25
CA GLN A 389 -15.08 7.34 30.04
C GLN A 389 -15.00 8.56 29.13
N GLN A 390 -15.66 9.65 29.56
CA GLN A 390 -15.58 10.92 28.86
C GLN A 390 -14.15 11.42 28.79
N ILE A 391 -13.73 11.84 27.59
CA ILE A 391 -12.44 12.50 27.40
C ILE A 391 -12.32 13.72 28.35
N PRO A 392 -11.16 13.95 29.01
CA PRO A 392 -11.01 15.11 29.87
C PRO A 392 -11.26 16.43 29.12
N ILE A 393 -11.91 17.40 29.77
CA ILE A 393 -12.48 18.60 29.12
C ILE A 393 -11.46 19.48 28.41
N ASP A 394 -10.19 19.44 28.85
CA ASP A 394 -9.09 20.24 28.29
C ASP A 394 -8.44 19.57 27.07
N ILE A 395 -8.96 18.43 26.62
CA ILE A 395 -8.39 17.65 25.53
C ILE A 395 -9.26 17.78 24.29
N THR A 396 -8.66 18.29 23.22
CA THR A 396 -9.29 18.32 21.89
C THR A 396 -8.61 17.28 20.99
N PRO A 397 -9.33 16.22 20.55
CA PRO A 397 -8.81 15.27 19.57
C PRO A 397 -8.26 15.97 18.32
N GLY A 398 -7.17 15.44 17.76
CA GLY A 398 -6.43 16.01 16.64
C GLY A 398 -5.41 17.09 17.04
N ARG A 399 -5.33 17.47 18.33
CA ARG A 399 -4.37 18.46 18.83
C ARG A 399 -3.56 17.90 19.99
N SER A 400 -2.30 18.33 20.04
CA SER A 400 -1.38 17.95 21.09
C SER A 400 -1.30 19.00 22.19
N VAL A 401 -1.41 18.58 23.44
CA VAL A 401 -1.47 19.43 24.63
C VAL A 401 -0.39 19.05 25.63
N ASN A 402 0.13 20.04 26.37
CA ASN A 402 1.08 19.80 27.44
C ASN A 402 0.30 19.64 28.75
N LEU A 403 0.63 18.59 29.50
CA LEU A 403 -0.06 18.17 30.72
C LEU A 403 0.97 17.85 31.79
N THR A 404 0.51 17.78 33.04
CA THR A 404 1.32 17.41 34.20
C THR A 404 0.72 16.21 34.92
N ILE A 405 1.57 15.48 35.65
CA ILE A 405 1.18 14.40 36.55
C ILE A 405 1.98 14.50 37.84
N ASP A 406 1.30 14.26 38.96
CA ASP A 406 1.98 14.08 40.25
C ASP A 406 2.66 12.71 40.28
N SER A 407 3.99 12.71 40.29
CA SER A 407 4.79 11.50 40.13
C SER A 407 5.58 11.17 41.39
N LYS A 408 5.69 9.89 41.73
CA LYS A 408 6.58 9.41 42.79
C LYS A 408 7.93 8.95 42.23
N SER A 409 8.31 9.44 41.05
CA SER A 409 9.58 9.13 40.37
C SER A 409 10.79 9.90 40.93
N GLY A 410 10.66 10.54 42.09
CA GLY A 410 11.70 11.34 42.75
C GLY A 410 11.61 12.85 42.51
N ILE A 411 10.80 13.31 41.54
CA ILE A 411 10.48 14.73 41.33
C ILE A 411 9.02 14.86 40.88
N THR A 412 8.35 15.93 41.31
CA THR A 412 6.95 16.21 40.99
C THR A 412 6.71 17.72 40.93
N PRO A 413 5.82 18.23 40.05
CA PRO A 413 5.13 17.50 38.98
C PRO A 413 6.09 17.07 37.86
N ARG A 414 5.68 16.07 37.09
CA ARG A 414 6.32 15.70 35.82
C ARG A 414 5.45 16.17 34.67
N GLU A 415 6.08 16.58 33.59
CA GLU A 415 5.39 17.09 32.39
C GLU A 415 5.42 16.06 31.26
N TYR A 416 4.40 16.09 30.41
CA TYR A 416 4.35 15.33 29.18
C TYR A 416 3.44 16.03 28.18
N ARG A 417 3.69 15.76 26.91
CA ARG A 417 2.84 16.20 25.82
C ARG A 417 2.02 15.02 25.29
N LEU A 418 0.73 15.22 25.13
CA LEU A 418 -0.23 14.18 24.73
C LEU A 418 -0.86 14.54 23.40
N HIS A 419 -0.83 13.63 22.44
CA HIS A 419 -1.63 13.69 21.22
C HIS A 419 -2.71 12.62 21.23
N VAL A 420 -3.97 13.05 21.20
CA VAL A 420 -5.13 12.17 20.98
C VAL A 420 -5.57 12.33 19.53
N PRO A 421 -5.67 11.27 18.71
CA PRO A 421 -5.99 11.40 17.30
C PRO A 421 -7.43 11.87 17.09
N GLU A 422 -7.71 12.58 15.99
CA GLU A 422 -9.06 13.08 15.66
C GLU A 422 -10.11 11.95 15.58
N SER A 423 -9.68 10.74 15.22
CA SER A 423 -10.52 9.54 15.16
C SER A 423 -10.83 8.89 16.52
N TYR A 424 -10.40 9.47 17.65
CA TYR A 424 -10.58 8.87 18.96
C TYR A 424 -12.06 8.67 19.32
N ASN A 425 -12.39 7.46 19.77
CA ASN A 425 -13.71 7.08 20.24
C ASN A 425 -13.56 6.30 21.55
N GLU A 426 -14.30 6.70 22.58
CA GLU A 426 -14.23 6.13 23.93
C GLU A 426 -14.59 4.64 23.97
N SER A 427 -15.23 4.11 22.93
CA SER A 427 -15.62 2.69 22.83
C SER A 427 -14.67 1.84 21.99
N VAL A 428 -13.62 2.42 21.39
CA VAL A 428 -12.71 1.73 20.47
C VAL A 428 -11.28 1.77 21.03
N PRO A 429 -10.76 0.65 21.56
CA PRO A 429 -9.40 0.59 22.11
C PRO A 429 -8.33 0.94 21.07
N LEU A 430 -7.57 2.00 21.33
CA LEU A 430 -6.50 2.46 20.45
C LEU A 430 -5.11 2.03 20.94
N PRO A 431 -4.15 1.78 20.02
CA PRO A 431 -2.77 1.56 20.41
C PRO A 431 -2.14 2.84 21.00
N LEU A 432 -1.10 2.68 21.80
CA LEU A 432 -0.39 3.76 22.49
C LEU A 432 1.10 3.73 22.16
N ILE A 433 1.71 4.88 21.89
CA ILE A 433 3.17 5.01 21.73
C ILE A 433 3.70 6.02 22.76
N PHE A 434 4.74 5.62 23.50
CA PHE A 434 5.63 6.56 24.19
C PHE A 434 6.80 6.92 23.29
N SER A 435 7.06 8.21 23.09
CA SER A 435 8.17 8.72 22.26
C SER A 435 9.05 9.68 23.06
N PHE A 436 10.28 9.25 23.38
CA PHE A 436 11.18 9.98 24.28
C PHE A 436 12.19 10.85 23.52
N HIS A 437 12.30 12.12 23.93
CA HIS A 437 13.16 13.10 23.26
C HIS A 437 14.66 12.86 23.52
N GLY A 438 15.50 13.36 22.61
CA GLY A 438 16.96 13.36 22.79
C GLY A 438 17.43 14.30 23.91
N ARG A 439 18.67 14.15 24.36
CA ARG A 439 19.25 14.98 25.43
C ARG A 439 19.16 16.47 25.09
N GLY A 440 18.73 17.30 26.03
CA GLY A 440 18.62 18.75 25.90
C GLY A 440 17.49 19.21 24.98
N LYS A 441 16.61 18.30 24.56
CA LYS A 441 15.37 18.59 23.82
C LYS A 441 14.16 18.44 24.73
N ASP A 442 12.97 18.58 24.15
CA ASP A 442 11.67 18.46 24.82
C ASP A 442 10.72 17.57 24.00
N GLY A 443 9.54 17.29 24.54
CA GLY A 443 8.50 16.48 23.92
C GLY A 443 7.93 17.10 22.64
N LYS A 444 7.90 18.43 22.51
CA LYS A 444 7.46 19.09 21.27
C LYS A 444 8.45 18.83 20.12
N PHE A 445 9.75 18.96 20.39
CA PHE A 445 10.80 18.64 19.43
C PHE A 445 10.72 17.16 19.02
N GLN A 446 10.47 16.26 19.97
CA GLN A 446 10.32 14.83 19.67
C GLN A 446 9.06 14.51 18.86
N GLU A 447 7.96 15.22 19.09
CA GLU A 447 6.77 15.13 18.24
C GLU A 447 7.08 15.53 16.80
N ASP A 448 7.74 16.68 16.62
CA ASP A 448 8.13 17.17 15.30
C ASP A 448 9.17 16.26 14.62
N LEU A 449 10.06 15.63 15.39
CA LEU A 449 11.09 14.74 14.86
C LEU A 449 10.52 13.38 14.46
N SER A 450 9.79 12.73 15.38
CA SER A 450 9.31 11.35 15.19
C SER A 450 8.08 11.26 14.30
N GLN A 451 7.28 12.33 14.20
CA GLN A 451 6.07 12.39 13.38
C GLN A 451 5.01 11.32 13.71
N PHE A 452 5.07 10.67 14.87
CA PHE A 452 4.07 9.66 15.25
C PHE A 452 2.65 10.24 15.42
N SER A 453 2.51 11.52 15.76
CA SER A 453 1.22 12.25 15.77
C SER A 453 0.74 12.68 14.37
N ASN A 454 1.55 12.55 13.32
CA ASN A 454 1.16 13.02 11.99
C ASN A 454 0.25 11.98 11.32
N ALA A 455 -1.03 12.35 11.19
CA ALA A 455 -2.07 11.50 10.62
C ALA A 455 -1.76 11.00 9.20
N SER A 456 -0.88 11.69 8.45
CA SER A 456 -0.46 11.29 7.10
C SER A 456 0.32 9.98 7.08
N TYR A 457 0.96 9.59 8.18
CA TYR A 457 1.63 8.28 8.33
C TYR A 457 0.66 7.15 8.73
N GLY A 458 -0.63 7.44 8.87
CA GLY A 458 -1.68 6.42 9.05
C GLY A 458 -1.67 5.72 10.42
N PHE A 459 -1.03 6.30 11.43
CA PHE A 459 -1.13 5.83 12.81
C PHE A 459 -2.41 6.39 13.47
N LYS A 460 -3.33 5.50 13.82
CA LYS A 460 -4.61 5.83 14.49
C LYS A 460 -4.52 5.44 15.97
N GLY A 461 -3.56 6.01 16.70
CA GLY A 461 -3.32 5.72 18.12
C GLY A 461 -2.97 6.97 18.91
N ILE A 462 -2.97 6.84 20.24
CA ILE A 462 -2.56 7.92 21.14
C ILE A 462 -1.03 7.93 21.21
N VAL A 463 -0.43 9.13 21.21
CA VAL A 463 1.02 9.29 21.37
C VAL A 463 1.31 10.19 22.55
N VAL A 464 2.24 9.74 23.38
CA VAL A 464 2.70 10.43 24.57
C VAL A 464 4.18 10.77 24.38
N TYR A 465 4.52 12.03 24.64
CA TYR A 465 5.86 12.59 24.56
C TYR A 465 6.26 13.10 25.95
N PRO A 466 6.81 12.24 26.81
CA PRO A 466 7.15 12.64 28.18
C PRO A 466 8.33 13.61 28.20
N GLU A 467 8.42 14.44 29.24
CA GLU A 467 9.56 15.33 29.48
C GLU A 467 10.59 14.68 30.41
N GLY A 468 11.86 14.76 30.03
CA GLY A 468 13.00 14.35 30.84
C GLY A 468 13.21 15.26 32.05
N VAL A 469 14.09 14.85 32.95
CA VAL A 469 14.45 15.66 34.14
C VAL A 469 15.76 16.38 33.87
N PRO A 470 15.90 17.68 34.18
CA PRO A 470 17.13 18.39 33.92
C PRO A 470 18.23 17.96 34.90
N ASN A 471 19.48 17.84 34.42
CA ASN A 471 20.63 17.75 35.34
C ASN A 471 20.87 19.07 36.09
N LYS A 472 21.91 19.06 36.94
CA LYS A 472 22.43 20.25 37.63
C LYS A 472 22.79 21.43 36.70
N LYS A 473 22.96 21.20 35.40
CA LYS A 473 23.26 22.22 34.38
C LYS A 473 22.01 22.66 33.59
N GLY A 474 20.81 22.19 33.97
CA GLY A 474 19.56 22.50 33.28
C GLY A 474 19.32 21.72 31.98
N THR A 475 20.12 20.69 31.68
CA THR A 475 19.97 19.90 30.45
C THR A 475 19.00 18.73 30.67
N GLN A 476 17.90 18.71 29.93
CA GLN A 476 16.92 17.61 29.95
C GLN A 476 17.56 16.28 29.56
N GLN A 477 17.28 15.22 30.32
CA GLN A 477 17.84 13.90 30.11
C GLN A 477 16.99 12.81 30.76
N TRP A 478 17.34 11.56 30.49
CA TRP A 478 16.66 10.37 30.97
C TRP A 478 17.56 9.48 31.82
N GLN A 479 16.94 8.66 32.67
CA GLN A 479 17.56 7.51 33.33
C GLN A 479 18.37 6.70 32.32
N GLY A 480 19.60 6.35 32.70
CA GLY A 480 20.58 5.71 31.82
C GLY A 480 21.64 6.68 31.30
N ASP A 481 21.40 8.01 31.30
CA ASP A 481 22.46 9.01 31.08
C ASP A 481 23.45 9.00 32.26
N PRO A 482 24.78 9.11 32.02
CA PRO A 482 25.78 9.20 33.08
C PRO A 482 25.59 10.40 34.02
N ASP A 483 24.97 11.48 33.52
CA ASP A 483 24.69 12.68 34.30
C ASP A 483 23.30 12.63 34.99
N ALA A 484 22.55 11.52 34.84
CA ALA A 484 21.25 11.34 35.47
C ALA A 484 21.35 11.21 36.99
N LEU A 485 20.38 11.78 37.71
CA LEU A 485 20.31 11.66 39.16
C LEU A 485 19.80 10.28 39.54
N GLU A 486 20.57 9.52 40.32
CA GLU A 486 20.20 8.17 40.78
C GLU A 486 18.89 8.13 41.58
N SER A 487 18.47 9.26 42.17
CA SER A 487 17.21 9.40 42.89
C SER A 487 15.97 9.48 41.99
N ILE A 488 16.15 9.62 40.67
CA ILE A 488 15.08 9.77 39.69
C ILE A 488 14.85 8.43 38.97
N SER A 489 13.60 7.99 38.87
CA SER A 489 13.21 6.79 38.14
C SER A 489 12.26 7.11 37.00
N ASP A 490 12.79 7.27 35.79
CA ASP A 490 11.97 7.53 34.61
C ASP A 490 11.16 6.30 34.18
N VAL A 491 11.62 5.09 34.51
CA VAL A 491 10.82 3.86 34.35
C VAL A 491 9.53 3.97 35.16
N LYS A 492 9.63 4.35 36.44
CA LYS A 492 8.46 4.53 37.31
C LYS A 492 7.55 5.65 36.80
N PHE A 493 8.12 6.78 36.37
CA PHE A 493 7.35 7.85 35.75
C PHE A 493 6.57 7.37 34.52
N THR A 494 7.20 6.58 33.65
CA THR A 494 6.56 6.02 32.44
C THR A 494 5.40 5.10 32.81
N MET A 495 5.54 4.27 33.85
CA MET A 495 4.48 3.37 34.31
C MET A 495 3.33 4.13 34.98
N GLU A 496 3.62 5.13 35.82
CA GLU A 496 2.62 6.02 36.42
C GLU A 496 1.85 6.80 35.34
N LEU A 497 2.55 7.23 34.28
CA LEU A 497 1.93 7.90 33.14
C LEU A 497 1.06 6.93 32.33
N LEU A 498 1.52 5.70 32.11
CA LEU A 498 0.73 4.66 31.46
C LEU A 498 -0.56 4.35 32.25
N ASP A 499 -0.49 4.23 33.58
CA ASP A 499 -1.67 4.07 34.44
C ASP A 499 -2.65 5.24 34.29
N ARG A 500 -2.12 6.47 34.26
CA ARG A 500 -2.95 7.66 34.04
C ARG A 500 -3.63 7.64 32.68
N ILE A 501 -2.93 7.30 31.61
CA ILE A 501 -3.49 7.25 30.26
C ILE A 501 -4.51 6.12 30.13
N GLU A 502 -4.24 4.92 30.63
CA GLU A 502 -5.17 3.81 30.59
C GLU A 502 -6.43 4.03 31.42
N SER A 503 -6.34 4.80 32.51
CA SER A 503 -7.52 5.18 33.30
C SER A 503 -8.36 6.29 32.67
N SER A 504 -7.76 7.14 31.82
CA SER A 504 -8.41 8.33 31.26
C SER A 504 -8.87 8.15 29.80
N TYR A 505 -8.31 7.18 29.08
CA TYR A 505 -8.57 6.97 27.66
C TYR A 505 -8.79 5.48 27.34
N CYS A 506 -9.51 5.20 26.24
CA CYS A 506 -9.73 3.85 25.75
C CYS A 506 -8.50 3.34 24.97
N ILE A 507 -7.63 2.63 25.69
CA ILE A 507 -6.37 2.07 25.19
C ILE A 507 -6.52 0.56 25.00
N ASP A 508 -5.91 0.05 23.94
CA ASP A 508 -5.66 -1.38 23.81
C ASP A 508 -4.38 -1.73 24.57
N THR A 509 -4.55 -2.28 25.77
CA THR A 509 -3.46 -2.61 26.70
C THR A 509 -2.52 -3.69 26.15
N SER A 510 -2.90 -4.40 25.10
CA SER A 510 -2.02 -5.34 24.40
C SER A 510 -1.10 -4.65 23.38
N ARG A 511 -1.39 -3.41 22.97
CA ARG A 511 -0.73 -2.68 21.87
C ARG A 511 -0.13 -1.35 22.35
N ILE A 512 0.75 -1.44 23.34
CA ILE A 512 1.53 -0.31 23.88
C ILE A 512 2.97 -0.45 23.41
N TYR A 513 3.56 0.64 22.91
CA TYR A 513 4.91 0.64 22.33
C TYR A 513 5.76 1.78 22.87
N ALA A 514 7.08 1.65 22.76
CA ALA A 514 8.02 2.69 23.15
C ALA A 514 9.08 2.94 22.07
N SER A 515 9.39 4.20 21.82
CA SER A 515 10.44 4.66 20.90
C SER A 515 11.11 5.91 21.45
N GLY A 516 12.24 6.30 20.90
CA GLY A 516 12.91 7.53 21.31
C GLY A 516 14.20 7.76 20.55
N LYS A 517 14.69 9.01 20.60
CA LYS A 517 15.91 9.43 19.89
C LYS A 517 17.07 9.64 20.84
N SER A 518 18.30 9.27 20.46
CA SER A 518 19.52 9.60 21.23
C SER A 518 19.44 9.11 22.68
N ASN A 519 19.58 10.00 23.68
CA ASN A 519 19.37 9.68 25.09
C ASN A 519 17.97 9.09 25.39
N GLY A 520 16.91 9.55 24.72
CA GLY A 520 15.58 8.94 24.81
C GLY A 520 15.50 7.56 24.13
N GLY A 521 16.32 7.32 23.09
CA GLY A 521 16.52 5.99 22.51
C GLY A 521 17.27 5.05 23.46
N GLY A 522 18.28 5.57 24.17
CA GLY A 522 18.95 4.86 25.26
C GLY A 522 17.98 4.47 26.37
N PHE A 523 17.12 5.39 26.78
CA PHE A 523 16.07 5.13 27.77
C PHE A 523 15.01 4.14 27.27
N THR A 524 14.68 4.14 25.97
CA THR A 524 13.85 3.09 25.36
C THR A 524 14.50 1.70 25.54
N GLY A 525 15.83 1.61 25.45
CA GLY A 525 16.58 0.40 25.79
C GLY A 525 16.51 0.04 27.28
N VAL A 526 16.52 1.02 28.19
CA VAL A 526 16.31 0.80 29.63
C VAL A 526 14.92 0.23 29.90
N LEU A 527 13.88 0.74 29.22
CA LEU A 527 12.52 0.19 29.32
C LEU A 527 12.45 -1.25 28.78
N ALA A 528 13.10 -1.54 27.65
CA ALA A 528 13.16 -2.90 27.12
C ALA A 528 13.84 -3.88 28.11
N CYS A 529 14.76 -3.39 28.94
CA CYS A 529 15.43 -4.16 29.97
C CYS A 529 14.68 -4.25 31.31
N SER A 530 13.59 -3.51 31.49
CA SER A 530 12.81 -3.47 32.73
C SER A 530 11.71 -4.54 32.74
N ALA A 531 11.67 -5.37 33.78
CA ALA A 531 10.60 -6.34 34.00
C ALA A 531 9.21 -5.68 34.05
N GLU A 532 9.12 -4.52 34.68
CA GLU A 532 7.87 -3.77 34.84
C GLU A 532 7.35 -3.25 33.49
N ALA A 533 8.23 -2.65 32.69
CA ALA A 533 7.87 -2.12 31.38
C ALA A 533 7.58 -3.22 30.37
N THR A 534 8.41 -4.28 30.30
CA THR A 534 8.20 -5.39 29.36
C THR A 534 6.94 -6.22 29.62
N LYS A 535 6.39 -6.15 30.85
CA LYS A 535 5.09 -6.73 31.18
C LYS A 535 3.92 -6.00 30.49
N ARG A 536 4.13 -4.72 30.13
CA ARG A 536 3.07 -3.79 29.69
C ARG A 536 3.35 -3.07 28.37
N ILE A 537 4.52 -3.25 27.78
CA ILE A 537 4.90 -2.67 26.49
C ILE A 537 5.27 -3.82 25.55
N ALA A 538 4.57 -3.87 24.42
CA ALA A 538 4.63 -4.93 23.41
C ALA A 538 5.91 -4.89 22.56
N ALA A 539 6.44 -3.70 22.24
CA ALA A 539 7.64 -3.57 21.41
C ALA A 539 8.38 -2.24 21.64
N PHE A 540 9.67 -2.25 21.32
CA PHE A 540 10.60 -1.15 21.57
C PHE A 540 11.38 -0.78 20.30
N ALA A 541 11.43 0.50 19.94
CA ALA A 541 12.11 0.97 18.75
C ALA A 541 13.02 2.20 19.01
N PRO A 542 14.21 2.01 19.59
CA PRO A 542 15.19 3.09 19.77
C PRO A 542 15.80 3.55 18.44
N VAL A 543 16.01 4.87 18.30
CA VAL A 543 16.63 5.50 17.13
C VAL A 543 17.87 6.28 17.55
N SER A 544 19.02 5.97 16.93
CA SER A 544 20.34 6.49 17.27
C SER A 544 20.60 6.45 18.79
N GLY A 545 20.25 5.30 19.40
CA GLY A 545 20.11 5.18 20.85
C GLY A 545 21.42 5.29 21.62
N ALA A 546 21.45 6.09 22.69
CA ALA A 546 22.61 6.26 23.56
C ALA A 546 22.71 5.13 24.61
N PHE A 547 23.23 3.97 24.20
CA PHE A 547 23.36 2.79 25.07
C PHE A 547 24.67 2.84 25.88
N TYR A 548 24.67 3.65 26.94
CA TYR A 548 25.85 3.85 27.80
C TYR A 548 26.20 2.60 28.63
N LEU A 549 27.50 2.31 28.71
CA LEU A 549 28.06 1.31 29.60
C LEU A 549 28.14 1.85 31.03
N ASP A 550 28.15 0.95 32.01
CA ASP A 550 28.37 1.30 33.40
C ASP A 550 29.83 1.68 33.70
N LYS A 551 30.13 1.96 34.98
CA LYS A 551 31.47 2.35 35.43
C LYS A 551 32.52 1.27 35.17
N ASP A 552 32.11 0.01 35.14
CA ASP A 552 32.96 -1.16 34.90
C ASP A 552 33.03 -1.55 33.41
N GLN A 553 32.53 -0.67 32.53
CA GLN A 553 32.47 -0.86 31.08
C GLN A 553 31.62 -2.06 30.66
N GLN A 554 30.61 -2.40 31.47
CA GLN A 554 29.64 -3.46 31.16
C GLN A 554 28.30 -2.88 30.71
N PRO A 555 27.52 -3.63 29.92
CA PRO A 555 26.13 -3.28 29.65
C PRO A 555 25.34 -3.20 30.95
N GLN A 556 24.42 -2.24 31.04
CA GLN A 556 23.55 -2.09 32.22
C GLN A 556 22.75 -3.36 32.49
N ALA A 557 22.44 -3.60 33.77
CA ALA A 557 21.64 -4.74 34.20
C ALA A 557 20.30 -4.79 33.44
N CYS A 558 19.97 -5.97 32.89
CA CYS A 558 18.85 -6.13 31.98
C CYS A 558 18.06 -7.41 32.30
N ASN A 559 16.81 -7.24 32.73
CA ASN A 559 15.96 -8.29 33.26
C ASN A 559 14.49 -8.10 32.81
N PRO A 560 14.18 -8.38 31.53
CA PRO A 560 12.80 -8.33 31.03
C PRO A 560 11.93 -9.45 31.64
N SER A 561 10.63 -9.21 31.78
CA SER A 561 9.68 -10.17 32.38
C SER A 561 9.13 -11.21 31.40
N ARG A 562 9.38 -11.04 30.10
CA ARG A 562 8.96 -11.96 29.05
C ARG A 562 10.05 -12.13 27.99
N GLN A 563 9.95 -13.23 27.25
CA GLN A 563 10.73 -13.50 26.06
C GLN A 563 9.79 -14.13 25.00
N PRO A 564 9.86 -13.71 23.73
CA PRO A 564 10.75 -12.68 23.21
C PRO A 564 10.31 -11.25 23.58
N VAL A 565 11.27 -10.32 23.63
CA VAL A 565 11.05 -8.87 23.66
C VAL A 565 11.37 -8.31 22.28
N PRO A 566 10.37 -7.85 21.51
CA PRO A 566 10.61 -7.24 20.21
C PRO A 566 11.40 -5.94 20.33
N LEU A 567 12.50 -5.83 19.56
CA LEU A 567 13.35 -4.64 19.51
C LEU A 567 13.75 -4.28 18.08
N MET A 568 13.57 -3.02 17.68
CA MET A 568 14.00 -2.49 16.39
C MET A 568 14.92 -1.27 16.55
N GLU A 569 16.18 -1.41 16.20
CA GLU A 569 17.20 -0.37 16.32
C GLU A 569 17.51 0.27 14.94
N PHE A 570 17.76 1.58 14.95
CA PHE A 570 18.22 2.35 13.79
C PHE A 570 19.45 3.15 14.15
N HIS A 571 20.51 3.08 13.35
CA HIS A 571 21.74 3.83 13.63
C HIS A 571 22.53 4.23 12.39
N GLY A 572 23.12 5.42 12.44
CA GLY A 572 24.06 5.90 11.43
C GLY A 572 25.46 5.35 11.63
N TYR A 573 26.07 4.76 10.60
CA TYR A 573 27.46 4.29 10.66
C TYR A 573 28.47 5.44 10.89
N ARG A 574 28.11 6.67 10.51
CA ARG A 574 28.91 7.89 10.71
C ARG A 574 28.47 8.68 11.94
N ASP A 575 27.65 8.10 12.81
CA ASP A 575 27.33 8.73 14.08
C ASP A 575 28.63 8.91 14.87
N THR A 576 28.97 10.16 15.15
CA THR A 576 30.11 10.52 15.99
C THR A 576 29.69 10.87 17.41
N THR A 577 28.40 11.17 17.64
CA THR A 577 27.86 11.56 18.94
C THR A 577 27.71 10.34 19.83
N ILE A 578 27.06 9.30 19.32
CA ILE A 578 27.01 7.95 19.87
C ILE A 578 27.63 7.04 18.82
N PRO A 579 28.93 6.71 18.91
CA PRO A 579 29.60 5.99 17.85
C PRO A 579 28.97 4.63 17.54
N TYR A 580 28.72 4.35 16.26
CA TYR A 580 28.18 3.05 15.83
C TYR A 580 29.02 1.86 16.31
N LYS A 581 30.34 2.04 16.33
CA LYS A 581 31.33 1.04 16.78
C LYS A 581 31.54 1.00 18.30
N GLY A 582 30.73 1.75 19.05
CA GLY A 582 30.89 1.96 20.47
C GLY A 582 32.11 2.82 20.83
N GLY A 583 32.34 2.97 22.13
CA GLY A 583 33.40 3.80 22.68
C GLY A 583 32.91 5.17 23.14
N ILE A 584 33.86 6.09 23.34
CA ILE A 584 33.60 7.35 24.05
C ILE A 584 32.67 8.25 23.25
N ASN A 585 31.63 8.75 23.91
CA ASN A 585 30.71 9.71 23.29
C ASN A 585 31.37 11.09 23.11
N THR A 586 30.75 12.00 22.35
CA THR A 586 31.30 13.36 22.11
C THR A 586 31.43 14.22 23.36
N ARG A 587 30.72 13.91 24.45
CA ARG A 587 30.87 14.61 25.74
C ARG A 587 32.11 14.17 26.50
N GLY A 588 32.72 13.04 26.15
CA GLY A 588 33.87 12.49 26.85
C GLY A 588 33.55 11.94 28.24
N ASN A 589 32.26 11.75 28.59
CA ASN A 589 31.84 11.41 29.94
C ASN A 589 31.49 9.92 30.16
N ALA A 590 31.25 9.16 29.08
CA ALA A 590 31.02 7.71 29.15
C ALA A 590 31.25 7.04 27.80
N ASN A 591 31.52 5.74 27.86
CA ASN A 591 31.50 4.87 26.69
C ASN A 591 30.09 4.37 26.39
N SER A 592 29.83 4.15 25.11
CA SER A 592 28.63 3.53 24.58
C SER A 592 28.95 2.14 24.03
N SER A 593 27.94 1.27 24.04
CA SER A 593 28.04 -0.07 23.46
C SER A 593 28.23 0.01 21.94
N ASP A 594 28.99 -0.94 21.39
CA ASP A 594 28.96 -1.19 19.95
C ASP A 594 27.55 -1.64 19.53
N ILE A 595 26.99 -1.01 18.49
CA ILE A 595 25.57 -1.20 18.13
C ILE A 595 25.32 -2.62 17.64
N VAL A 596 26.25 -3.20 16.87
CA VAL A 596 26.14 -4.60 16.42
C VAL A 596 26.14 -5.55 17.61
N THR A 597 27.00 -5.30 18.60
CA THR A 597 27.05 -6.06 19.85
C THR A 597 25.75 -5.93 20.62
N TYR A 598 25.22 -4.71 20.75
CA TYR A 598 23.96 -4.44 21.44
C TYR A 598 22.78 -5.22 20.83
N VAL A 599 22.61 -5.19 19.49
CA VAL A 599 21.52 -5.91 18.82
C VAL A 599 21.73 -7.43 18.84
N ASN A 600 22.98 -7.90 18.77
CA ASN A 600 23.30 -9.33 18.91
C ASN A 600 22.98 -9.84 20.32
N ASP A 601 23.22 -9.04 21.36
CA ASP A 601 22.85 -9.40 22.73
C ASP A 601 21.33 -9.52 22.87
N TRP A 602 20.56 -8.68 22.20
CA TRP A 602 19.10 -8.82 22.12
C TRP A 602 18.66 -10.07 21.36
N ALA A 603 19.30 -10.39 20.24
CA ALA A 603 19.04 -11.63 19.52
C ALA A 603 19.27 -12.86 20.43
N ARG A 604 20.40 -12.91 21.15
CA ARG A 604 20.71 -13.97 22.12
C ARG A 604 19.70 -14.03 23.27
N ARG A 605 19.33 -12.88 23.84
CA ARG A 605 18.32 -12.79 24.91
C ARG A 605 16.96 -13.34 24.48
N ASN A 606 16.63 -13.21 23.20
CA ASN A 606 15.40 -13.76 22.62
C ASN A 606 15.56 -15.20 22.08
N GLY A 607 16.70 -15.86 22.32
CA GLY A 607 16.94 -17.25 21.94
C GLY A 607 17.36 -17.45 20.48
N TYR A 608 17.77 -16.40 19.77
CA TYR A 608 18.24 -16.49 18.38
C TYR A 608 19.77 -16.61 18.29
N ASP A 609 20.23 -17.30 17.25
CA ASP A 609 21.63 -17.24 16.81
C ASP A 609 21.97 -15.80 16.37
N PRO A 610 23.11 -15.21 16.78
CA PRO A 610 23.57 -13.90 16.30
C PRO A 610 23.70 -13.76 14.78
N ALA A 611 23.63 -14.82 13.99
CA ALA A 611 23.57 -14.74 12.53
C ALA A 611 22.23 -14.14 12.03
N ALA A 612 22.25 -12.86 11.65
CA ALA A 612 21.08 -12.16 11.12
C ALA A 612 20.82 -12.47 9.64
N ASN A 613 19.53 -12.54 9.24
CA ASN A 613 19.17 -12.38 7.83
C ASN A 613 19.42 -10.93 7.42
N THR A 614 20.16 -10.72 6.34
CA THR A 614 20.63 -9.39 5.94
C THR A 614 20.06 -8.99 4.59
N THR A 615 19.46 -7.81 4.53
CA THR A 615 18.95 -7.20 3.29
C THR A 615 19.55 -5.82 3.12
N THR A 616 20.19 -5.58 1.98
CA THR A 616 20.82 -4.29 1.68
C THR A 616 20.02 -3.53 0.63
N TYR A 617 19.56 -2.33 0.98
CA TYR A 617 18.86 -1.41 0.11
C TYR A 617 19.86 -0.39 -0.46
N ARG A 618 19.87 -0.24 -1.79
CA ARG A 618 20.59 0.85 -2.47
C ARG A 618 19.64 2.00 -2.72
N CYS A 619 20.05 3.18 -2.33
CA CYS A 619 19.25 4.38 -2.43
C CYS A 619 19.77 5.33 -3.49
N SER A 620 18.93 6.28 -3.89
CA SER A 620 19.32 7.36 -4.79
C SER A 620 20.56 8.11 -4.26
N GLY A 621 21.47 8.47 -5.17
CA GLY A 621 22.74 9.11 -4.82
C GLY A 621 23.82 8.20 -4.24
N GLY A 622 23.73 6.87 -4.43
CA GLY A 622 24.78 5.92 -4.04
C GLY A 622 24.82 5.59 -2.54
N LYS A 623 23.73 5.84 -1.81
CA LYS A 623 23.63 5.57 -0.37
C LYS A 623 23.17 4.14 -0.13
N THR A 624 23.55 3.56 1.00
CA THR A 624 23.22 2.17 1.34
C THR A 624 22.65 2.08 2.75
N VAL A 625 21.57 1.32 2.88
CA VAL A 625 21.00 0.93 4.18
C VAL A 625 20.99 -0.58 4.27
N THR A 626 21.54 -1.13 5.35
CA THR A 626 21.55 -2.57 5.57
C THR A 626 20.64 -2.90 6.74
N ARG A 627 19.64 -3.73 6.49
CA ARG A 627 18.74 -4.29 7.48
C ARG A 627 19.24 -5.66 7.90
N HIS A 628 19.40 -5.86 9.19
CA HIS A 628 19.66 -7.14 9.81
C HIS A 628 18.40 -7.55 10.60
N SER A 629 17.96 -8.80 10.44
CA SER A 629 16.75 -9.29 11.09
C SER A 629 16.93 -10.70 11.65
N TRP A 630 16.39 -10.88 12.85
CA TRP A 630 16.22 -12.18 13.51
C TRP A 630 14.73 -12.46 13.63
N HIS A 631 14.18 -13.11 12.60
CA HIS A 631 12.75 -13.43 12.47
C HIS A 631 11.83 -12.21 12.65
N ASP A 632 12.32 -11.02 12.28
CA ASP A 632 11.67 -9.72 12.47
C ASP A 632 11.36 -9.35 13.93
N VAL A 633 11.84 -10.13 14.90
CA VAL A 633 11.68 -9.87 16.34
C VAL A 633 12.74 -8.90 16.85
N VAL A 634 13.99 -9.15 16.46
CA VAL A 634 15.09 -8.19 16.61
C VAL A 634 15.43 -7.70 15.22
N VAL A 635 15.48 -6.38 15.03
CA VAL A 635 15.79 -5.76 13.75
C VAL A 635 16.79 -4.63 13.96
N HIS A 636 17.77 -4.52 13.07
CA HIS A 636 18.75 -3.44 13.06
C HIS A 636 18.86 -2.81 11.69
N TYR A 637 18.76 -1.49 11.59
CA TYR A 637 19.01 -0.73 10.37
C TYR A 637 20.30 0.06 10.49
N ASN A 638 21.30 -0.32 9.68
CA ASN A 638 22.58 0.36 9.55
C ASN A 638 22.58 1.28 8.33
N TYR A 639 22.72 2.59 8.55
CA TYR A 639 22.79 3.59 7.49
C TYR A 639 24.25 4.01 7.26
N THR A 640 24.84 3.66 6.12
CA THR A 640 26.29 3.86 5.88
C THR A 640 26.72 5.33 5.89
N ASN A 641 25.78 6.25 5.64
CA ASN A 641 26.06 7.65 5.36
C ASN A 641 25.45 8.60 6.42
N LEU A 642 24.67 8.07 7.35
CA LEU A 642 23.94 8.86 8.33
C LEU A 642 24.81 9.09 9.58
N GLY A 643 24.68 10.28 10.17
CA GLY A 643 25.26 10.64 11.47
C GLY A 643 24.31 10.34 12.63
N HIS A 644 24.26 11.25 13.60
CA HIS A 644 23.41 11.14 14.80
C HIS A 644 21.98 11.66 14.58
N ASP A 645 21.20 10.91 13.81
CA ASP A 645 19.97 11.41 13.18
C ASP A 645 18.77 10.50 13.41
N TRP A 646 17.57 11.03 13.18
CA TRP A 646 16.36 10.27 12.96
C TRP A 646 16.17 10.03 11.44
N PRO A 647 16.33 8.80 10.94
CA PRO A 647 16.23 8.52 9.50
C PRO A 647 14.91 9.02 8.87
N SER A 648 15.02 10.02 7.97
CA SER A 648 13.89 10.67 7.29
C SER A 648 14.25 11.03 5.85
N SER A 649 13.27 10.95 4.93
CA SER A 649 13.42 11.41 3.53
C SER A 649 13.17 12.91 3.36
N PHE A 650 12.74 13.59 4.43
CA PHE A 650 12.58 15.04 4.49
C PHE A 650 13.49 15.64 5.57
N PRO A 651 13.92 16.90 5.43
CA PRO A 651 14.63 17.61 6.49
C PRO A 651 13.85 17.56 7.81
N ASN A 652 14.57 17.39 8.91
CA ASN A 652 13.98 17.27 10.24
C ASN A 652 14.80 18.09 11.26
N GLY A 653 14.46 17.98 12.54
CA GLY A 653 15.14 18.72 13.61
C GLY A 653 16.61 18.34 13.84
N ASP A 654 17.08 17.23 13.27
CA ASP A 654 18.44 16.70 13.42
C ASP A 654 19.35 17.02 12.22
N THR A 655 18.82 16.97 10.98
CA THR A 655 19.54 17.30 9.75
C THR A 655 18.72 18.12 8.76
N GLN A 656 19.41 19.03 8.05
CA GLN A 656 18.84 19.75 6.91
C GLN A 656 19.07 19.03 5.57
N ASP A 657 20.00 18.07 5.53
CA ASP A 657 20.34 17.34 4.32
C ASP A 657 19.42 16.12 4.15
N LEU A 658 18.96 15.87 2.92
CA LEU A 658 18.19 14.68 2.55
C LEU A 658 19.11 13.45 2.62
N LEU A 659 19.25 12.84 3.80
CA LEU A 659 20.28 11.81 4.03
C LEU A 659 19.80 10.38 3.85
N THR A 660 18.49 10.12 3.78
CA THR A 660 17.95 8.75 3.66
C THR A 660 17.06 8.55 2.43
N CYS A 661 16.42 7.39 2.35
CA CYS A 661 15.72 6.84 1.19
C CYS A 661 14.28 6.60 1.64
N GLU A 662 13.30 6.83 0.78
CA GLU A 662 11.88 6.61 1.12
C GLU A 662 11.64 5.17 1.64
N GLU A 663 12.40 4.19 1.14
CA GLU A 663 12.30 2.79 1.56
C GLU A 663 12.87 2.49 2.95
N ALA A 664 13.57 3.44 3.58
CA ALA A 664 14.32 3.26 4.83
C ALA A 664 14.06 4.37 5.87
N GLU A 665 12.90 5.02 5.82
CA GLU A 665 12.50 6.00 6.83
C GLU A 665 12.12 5.32 8.17
N ALA A 666 12.63 5.84 9.29
CA ALA A 666 12.41 5.22 10.59
C ALA A 666 10.92 5.25 10.99
N THR A 667 10.24 6.39 10.87
CA THR A 667 8.84 6.56 11.30
C THR A 667 7.86 5.55 10.68
N PRO A 668 7.72 5.44 9.34
CA PRO A 668 6.79 4.48 8.73
C PRO A 668 7.21 3.02 8.99
N ILE A 669 8.50 2.72 9.08
CA ILE A 669 8.99 1.37 9.40
C ILE A 669 8.61 0.99 10.84
N ILE A 670 8.86 1.87 11.80
CA ILE A 670 8.52 1.67 13.22
C ILE A 670 7.01 1.46 13.37
N LEU A 671 6.19 2.34 12.77
CA LEU A 671 4.73 2.25 12.86
C LEU A 671 4.18 0.97 12.24
N LYS A 672 4.75 0.52 11.11
CA LYS A 672 4.38 -0.75 10.48
C LYS A 672 4.77 -1.94 11.37
N TRP A 673 5.96 -1.91 11.93
CA TRP A 673 6.49 -3.00 12.75
C TRP A 673 5.81 -3.09 14.12
N PHE A 674 5.50 -1.98 14.79
CA PHE A 674 4.74 -2.01 16.03
C PHE A 674 3.40 -2.74 15.88
N LYS A 675 2.70 -2.57 14.75
CA LYS A 675 1.41 -3.25 14.49
C LYS A 675 1.49 -4.79 14.49
N THR A 676 2.67 -5.39 14.37
CA THR A 676 2.83 -6.85 14.40
C THR A 676 2.97 -7.42 15.81
N TRP A 677 3.02 -6.56 16.84
CA TRP A 677 3.33 -6.98 18.21
C TRP A 677 2.18 -6.69 19.17
N THR A 678 1.86 -7.71 19.97
CA THR A 678 1.01 -7.61 21.15
C THR A 678 1.72 -8.27 22.32
N ILE A 679 1.33 -7.93 23.56
CA ILE A 679 1.82 -8.59 24.79
C ILE A 679 1.35 -10.03 24.89
#